data_AF-A0A9Q1F959-F1
#
_entry.id   AF-A0A9Q1F959-F1
#
_cell.length_a   1.000
_cell.length_b   1.000
_cell.length_c   1.000
_cell.angle_alpha   90.00
_cell.angle_beta   90.00
_cell.angle_gamma   90.00
#
_symmetry.space_group_name_H-M   'P 1'
#
loop_
_entity.id
_entity.type
_entity.pdbx_description
1 polymer ?
#
loop_
_entity_poly.entity_id
_entity_poly.type
_entity_poly.pdbx_seq_one_letter_code
_entity_poly.pdbx_strand_id
1 'polypeptide(L)'
;MRQDTCFFCRQPAGNDGLHEATTFQLDKRVRTAATLLQDTELLGRLSAGDMVAIEAKYHTRCLVGLYNRARKANLEGLEDNGQVHTASTSGVVFAELVLYIEETRQHDGSAPVFKLAELAQLYKSRMAQLGVEVDNRVNSTRLKEKLLVEFPDMRAYTKGRDVLMAFEDDIGTALAKACEQDNNTDAVHIARAAQIVRRHIFGTDRSLLVLSGPEGECSKTIDCLPAYYTEVPPVASNMKVSQVPETRVESLTRDGYSQHTKEEYQWLDNARDVIENKTTADDSLDTSWAAFHASRQPLGIRATCSTVLLPLFQESAHTVAMIKHSLDVISKAVEHLNPGQSPVVTFDQPLYALAKQIQFKWPEKYGEDKLVVMFGGLHIEMAALKMLGNWLQGSGWVEALVQADISSPGTADSFLKAAHVSRTRRAHQITAAALHVLQHRAYDSYCQTQTDQVPLAFEAWCRQRVENIPQFQYWSIVLELELLVLVFVRSLREASFSMYLDALIELAKWFHAMDHTHYARWIPVHLRDMAELPRTHPSIAQAFRAGNFSVQKTKKVFSSMAIDQAHEQMNACIKGDGGAVGLTDNPSALLRWMVAGPEVARSIQEFEIGSKKSDDTRHHDQTTSVQVSFIKDVRSLVSAMEHFGNPFEEESKDLIVLHSKEIAGPSAAEAVRKVKQTGEHQFEAFTRERLVERTKPVDDTITRNKLMVFGTSTVRRVSKHTQKLVSLKQDMELFSRLYIACQTRDGNLHELFRHENQSCPPALSDGGGLRLGLKSDLLPCLEQVHSAYSASPKVTCTIVDGAAIIQMLKPSSVKTFNDYAHVIFIPYLTRKFESVSRLDLVWDRYLSESLKAATRAKRGTGVQRRVVGAAAIPRNWQNFLRVDSNKTELFALLSDALLRSFVQEDKQLVVTNDMEVLSKPPLPDRSSIAPCTHEEADSRMLLHVAHAARNGHHKIMIQTVDTDVVVLAVAVAQTLQPEDELWLAFGTGKNFRYLAAHEIAAGLGPEKARALPVFHALTGCDTVSSFVGHGKKTAWAVWAVFPELTHALLKLSSAPNDIPQEVMATIERFIILLYDRTSTCTEIDTARRKLFAKRHNVQSIPPTKAALEEHVKRAVYQGGHVWGQVLVSTPELPSPCRWGWSKTSEGYYEPLWTCLPDAGQSSYELVSCKYGAVLPTADVASGAEDHTPKGRGCGDACVWGSSTQDSSKGTLSQSKLPKDSRAP
;
A
#
# COMPACT_ATOMS: atom_id res chain seq x y z
N MET A 1 4.64 42.13 78.08
CA MET A 1 4.74 41.34 76.84
C MET A 1 6.08 41.66 76.21
N ARG A 2 7.02 40.71 76.14
CA ARG A 2 8.22 40.87 75.29
C ARG A 2 7.76 40.73 73.83
N GLN A 3 8.16 41.64 72.95
CA GLN A 3 7.88 41.51 71.52
C GLN A 3 8.72 40.35 70.96
N ASP A 4 8.09 39.46 70.19
CA ASP A 4 8.81 38.41 69.47
C ASP A 4 9.69 39.06 68.39
N THR A 5 10.99 38.82 68.50
CA THR A 5 12.00 39.34 67.57
C THR A 5 12.70 38.21 66.85
N CYS A 6 13.08 38.44 65.59
CA CYS A 6 13.80 37.48 64.78
C CYS A 6 15.11 37.03 65.45
N PHE A 7 15.30 35.72 65.56
CA PHE A 7 16.47 35.07 66.14
C PHE A 7 17.79 35.48 65.47
N PHE A 8 17.76 35.75 64.15
CA PHE A 8 18.93 36.16 63.39
C PHE A 8 19.20 37.67 63.49
N CYS A 9 18.24 38.52 63.11
CA CYS A 9 18.46 39.97 62.97
C CYS A 9 17.97 40.83 64.14
N ARG A 10 17.33 40.23 65.16
CA ARG A 10 16.73 40.88 66.35
C ARG A 10 15.70 41.98 66.08
N GLN A 11 15.21 42.08 64.85
CA GLN A 11 14.11 42.98 64.51
C GLN A 11 12.75 42.30 64.80
N PRO A 12 11.71 43.06 65.19
CA PRO A 12 10.36 42.54 65.38
C PRO A 12 9.75 42.03 64.06
N ALA A 13 8.65 41.29 64.16
CA ALA A 13 7.89 40.84 62.99
C ALA A 13 7.48 42.03 62.12
N GLY A 14 8.05 42.11 60.90
CA GLY A 14 7.54 43.01 59.86
C GLY A 14 6.29 42.44 59.18
N ASN A 15 5.89 43.01 58.02
CA ASN A 15 4.75 42.51 57.23
C ASN A 15 4.84 41.03 56.83
N ASP A 16 6.04 40.46 56.78
CA ASP A 16 6.30 39.07 56.39
C ASP A 16 6.11 38.06 57.55
N GLY A 17 5.84 38.51 58.77
CA GLY A 17 5.70 37.64 59.95
C GLY A 17 7.02 37.01 60.42
N LEU A 18 6.96 36.31 61.57
CA LEU A 18 8.05 35.48 62.08
C LEU A 18 7.63 34.02 62.09
N HIS A 19 8.51 33.15 61.61
CA HIS A 19 8.31 31.70 61.61
C HIS A 19 8.96 31.08 62.84
N GLU A 20 8.26 30.18 63.51
CA GLU A 20 8.78 29.46 64.66
C GLU A 20 9.63 28.27 64.22
N ALA A 21 10.77 28.06 64.87
CA ALA A 21 11.62 26.91 64.61
C ALA A 21 10.95 25.65 65.19
N THR A 22 10.40 24.81 64.32
CA THR A 22 9.62 23.62 64.72
C THR A 22 10.38 22.31 64.58
N THR A 23 11.62 22.32 64.06
CA THR A 23 12.39 21.09 63.80
C THR A 23 13.84 21.16 64.28
N PHE A 24 14.32 20.09 64.91
CA PHE A 24 15.72 19.95 65.33
C PHE A 24 16.71 19.97 64.15
N GLN A 25 16.26 19.60 62.96
CA GLN A 25 17.08 19.66 61.75
C GLN A 25 17.37 21.10 61.32
N LEU A 26 16.44 22.03 61.56
CA LEU A 26 16.68 23.44 61.31
C LEU A 26 17.80 23.98 62.22
N ASP A 27 17.76 23.69 63.53
CA ASP A 27 18.83 24.05 64.48
C ASP A 27 20.20 23.52 64.02
N LYS A 28 20.26 22.23 63.68
CA LYS A 28 21.51 21.59 63.25
C LYS A 28 22.11 22.25 62.00
N ARG A 29 21.27 22.65 61.04
CA ARG A 29 21.71 23.35 59.82
C ARG A 29 22.15 24.77 60.10
N VAL A 30 21.44 25.49 60.99
CA VAL A 30 21.80 26.85 61.40
C VAL A 30 23.13 26.85 62.19
N ARG A 31 23.34 25.89 63.11
CA ARG A 31 24.64 25.72 63.80
C ARG A 31 25.76 25.46 62.84
N THR A 32 25.59 24.51 61.92
CA THR A 32 26.59 24.20 60.91
C THR A 32 26.94 25.43 60.08
N ALA A 33 25.94 26.19 59.63
CA ALA A 33 26.16 27.42 58.86
C ALA A 33 26.85 28.52 59.69
N ALA A 34 26.47 28.68 60.96
CA ALA A 34 27.08 29.65 61.87
C ALA A 34 28.54 29.28 62.22
N THR A 35 28.83 27.99 62.42
CA THR A 35 30.20 27.47 62.64
C THR A 35 31.07 27.67 61.41
N LEU A 36 30.54 27.36 60.22
CA LEU A 36 31.26 27.53 58.96
C LEU A 36 31.59 29.01 58.68
N LEU A 37 30.68 29.91 59.04
CA LEU A 37 30.87 31.36 58.92
C LEU A 37 31.69 31.98 60.05
N GLN A 38 32.08 31.19 61.06
CA GLN A 38 32.64 31.68 62.32
C GLN A 38 31.81 32.82 62.95
N ASP A 39 30.48 32.76 62.81
CA ASP A 39 29.54 33.76 63.32
C ASP A 39 29.37 33.57 64.84
N THR A 40 30.34 34.10 65.59
CA THR A 40 30.47 33.93 67.05
C THR A 40 29.26 34.47 67.82
N GLU A 41 28.57 35.48 67.28
CA GLU A 41 27.36 36.03 67.90
C GLU A 41 26.17 35.09 67.74
N LEU A 42 25.97 34.51 66.54
CA LEU A 42 24.89 33.54 66.31
C LEU A 42 25.16 32.21 67.04
N LEU A 43 26.42 31.76 67.09
CA LEU A 43 26.84 30.59 67.88
C LEU A 43 26.64 30.82 69.39
N GLY A 44 26.93 32.02 69.88
CA GLY A 44 26.66 32.41 71.26
C GLY A 44 25.17 32.32 71.60
N ARG A 45 24.28 32.71 70.69
CA ARG A 45 22.81 32.58 70.89
C ARG A 45 22.36 31.11 70.86
N LEU A 46 22.92 30.32 69.97
CA LEU A 46 22.66 28.88 69.90
C LEU A 46 23.22 28.12 71.13
N SER A 47 24.14 28.70 71.91
CA SER A 47 24.64 28.03 73.13
C SER A 47 23.59 27.90 74.25
N ALA A 48 22.51 28.70 74.21
CA ALA A 48 21.46 28.71 75.23
C ALA A 48 20.48 27.51 75.16
N GLY A 49 20.49 26.75 74.06
CA GLY A 49 19.61 25.62 73.77
C GLY A 49 19.42 25.46 72.26
N ASP A 50 18.82 24.36 71.80
CA ASP A 50 18.47 24.23 70.38
C ASP A 50 17.33 25.20 70.01
N MET A 51 17.26 25.59 68.74
CA MET A 51 16.29 26.58 68.25
C MET A 51 14.82 26.22 68.53
N VAL A 52 14.48 24.93 68.67
CA VAL A 52 13.12 24.51 69.02
C VAL A 52 12.90 24.69 70.53
N ALA A 53 13.86 24.24 71.36
CA ALA A 53 13.77 24.33 72.81
C ALA A 53 13.79 25.76 73.36
N ILE A 54 14.39 26.72 72.64
CA ILE A 54 14.38 28.14 73.01
C ILE A 54 13.28 28.95 72.28
N GLU A 55 12.34 28.27 71.62
CA GLU A 55 11.21 28.85 70.88
C GLU A 55 11.65 29.94 69.90
N ALA A 56 12.73 29.67 69.15
CA ALA A 56 13.33 30.67 68.28
C ALA A 56 12.41 30.99 67.09
N LYS A 57 12.05 32.28 66.95
CA LYS A 57 11.27 32.77 65.80
C LYS A 57 12.13 33.57 64.85
N TYR A 58 11.96 33.44 63.53
CA TYR A 58 12.85 34.04 62.54
C TYR A 58 12.15 34.52 61.27
N HIS A 59 12.78 35.47 60.58
CA HIS A 59 12.38 35.85 59.22
C HIS A 59 12.97 34.86 58.19
N THR A 60 12.14 34.39 57.27
CA THR A 60 12.56 33.46 56.20
C THR A 60 13.72 34.04 55.37
N ARG A 61 13.65 35.32 55.01
CA ARG A 61 14.75 36.03 54.32
C ARG A 61 16.06 36.05 55.09
N CYS A 62 16.03 36.08 56.43
CA CYS A 62 17.24 36.06 57.25
C CYS A 62 17.87 34.66 57.30
N LEU A 63 17.05 33.61 57.33
CA LEU A 63 17.52 32.23 57.26
C LEU A 63 18.15 31.93 55.88
N VAL A 64 17.48 32.34 54.80
CA VAL A 64 18.02 32.23 53.44
C VAL A 64 19.31 33.04 53.29
N GLY A 65 19.36 34.25 53.85
CA GLY A 65 20.58 35.07 53.87
C GLY A 65 21.75 34.41 54.61
N LEU A 66 21.51 33.72 55.73
CA LEU A 66 22.53 32.98 56.46
C LEU A 66 23.10 31.82 55.62
N TYR A 67 22.23 31.01 54.99
CA TYR A 67 22.68 29.90 54.16
C TYR A 67 23.40 30.36 52.89
N ASN A 68 23.00 31.50 52.32
CA ASN A 68 23.70 32.08 51.17
C ASN A 68 25.11 32.52 51.52
N ARG A 69 25.30 33.13 52.70
CA ARG A 69 26.63 33.49 53.20
C ARG A 69 27.47 32.24 53.48
N ALA A 70 26.92 31.24 54.17
CA ALA A 70 27.63 30.01 54.49
C ALA A 70 28.05 29.25 53.21
N ARG A 71 27.17 29.22 52.20
CA ARG A 71 27.46 28.68 50.87
C ARG A 71 28.61 29.41 50.18
N LYS A 72 28.69 30.74 50.28
CA LYS A 72 29.79 31.53 49.72
C LYS A 72 31.12 31.25 50.43
N ALA A 73 31.12 31.17 51.76
CA ALA A 73 32.30 30.81 52.54
C ALA A 73 32.78 29.37 52.27
N ASN A 74 31.88 28.43 51.96
CA ASN A 74 32.24 27.06 51.58
C ASN A 74 32.78 26.97 50.14
N LEU A 75 32.34 27.86 49.25
CA LEU A 75 32.82 27.96 47.86
C LEU A 75 34.24 28.57 47.78
N GLU A 76 34.54 29.54 48.63
CA GLU A 76 35.87 30.17 48.71
C GLU A 76 36.92 29.24 49.38
N GLY A 77 36.49 28.20 50.09
CA GLY A 77 37.36 27.16 50.69
C GLY A 77 37.69 25.97 49.79
N LEU A 78 37.18 25.93 48.55
CA LEU A 78 37.27 24.77 47.64
C LEU A 78 37.82 25.14 46.25
N GLU A 79 38.68 26.15 46.17
CA GLU A 79 39.36 26.51 44.91
C GLU A 79 40.51 25.57 44.52
N ASP A 80 40.81 24.51 45.27
CA ASP A 80 42.04 23.74 45.04
C ASP A 80 41.88 22.28 44.60
N ASN A 81 40.72 21.84 44.11
CA ASN A 81 40.67 20.63 43.27
C ASN A 81 39.40 20.54 42.42
N GLY A 82 39.53 20.89 41.14
CA GLY A 82 38.45 20.88 40.16
C GLY A 82 37.88 19.49 39.91
N GLN A 83 36.69 19.23 40.46
CA GLN A 83 35.70 18.28 39.92
C GLN A 83 34.33 18.56 40.55
N VAL A 84 33.44 19.22 39.81
CA VAL A 84 32.04 19.40 40.20
C VAL A 84 31.32 18.05 40.07
N HIS A 85 31.07 17.38 41.19
CA HIS A 85 30.29 16.14 41.21
C HIS A 85 28.81 16.41 40.86
N THR A 86 28.42 16.01 39.64
CA THR A 86 27.06 16.10 39.07
C THR A 86 25.94 15.49 39.94
N ALA A 87 26.28 14.57 40.84
CA ALA A 87 25.33 13.96 41.78
C ALA A 87 24.87 14.92 42.90
N SER A 88 25.72 15.86 43.32
CA SER A 88 25.39 16.84 44.38
C SER A 88 24.46 17.94 43.86
N THR A 89 24.72 18.44 42.66
CA THR A 89 23.93 19.50 42.01
C THR A 89 22.50 19.04 41.67
N SER A 90 22.32 17.76 41.33
CA SER A 90 21.01 17.15 41.07
C SER A 90 20.12 17.10 42.32
N GLY A 91 20.71 16.88 43.50
CA GLY A 91 19.99 16.87 44.78
C GLY A 91 19.49 18.27 45.18
N VAL A 92 20.26 19.31 44.87
CA VAL A 92 19.92 20.71 45.19
C VAL A 92 18.79 21.24 44.30
N VAL A 93 18.84 21.01 42.99
CA VAL A 93 17.76 21.43 42.07
C VAL A 93 16.46 20.68 42.36
N PHE A 94 16.55 19.43 42.79
CA PHE A 94 15.37 18.67 43.20
C PHE A 94 14.74 19.24 44.49
N ALA A 95 15.55 19.63 45.48
CA ALA A 95 15.06 20.25 46.70
C ALA A 95 14.37 21.62 46.45
N GLU A 96 14.87 22.42 45.51
CA GLU A 96 14.19 23.66 45.08
C GLU A 96 12.87 23.38 44.36
N LEU A 97 12.80 22.30 43.57
CA LEU A 97 11.56 21.90 42.90
C LEU A 97 10.50 21.41 43.91
N VAL A 98 10.92 20.68 44.95
CA VAL A 98 10.06 20.26 46.06
C VAL A 98 9.52 21.48 46.82
N LEU A 99 10.40 22.44 47.16
CA LEU A 99 10.00 23.69 47.81
C LEU A 99 9.02 24.52 46.98
N TYR A 100 9.23 24.62 45.66
CA TYR A 100 8.29 25.28 44.75
C TYR A 100 6.90 24.64 44.79
N ILE A 101 6.84 23.30 44.81
CA ILE A 101 5.57 22.57 44.90
C ILE A 101 4.90 22.80 46.28
N GLU A 102 5.66 22.80 47.37
CA GLU A 102 5.16 23.07 48.73
C GLU A 102 4.67 24.52 48.90
N GLU A 103 5.40 25.51 48.39
CA GLU A 103 4.99 26.92 48.40
C GLU A 103 3.72 27.15 47.58
N THR A 104 3.63 26.51 46.40
CA THR A 104 2.43 26.60 45.54
C THR A 104 1.22 25.93 46.22
N ARG A 105 1.44 24.90 47.04
CA ARG A 105 0.40 24.25 47.85
C ARG A 105 -0.09 25.12 49.00
N GLN A 106 0.77 25.96 49.60
CA GLN A 106 0.41 26.76 50.78
C GLN A 106 -0.08 28.17 50.45
N HIS A 107 0.21 28.72 49.27
CA HIS A 107 -0.17 30.09 48.90
C HIS A 107 -1.43 30.22 48.05
N ASP A 108 -1.86 29.18 47.34
CA ASP A 108 -3.06 29.25 46.50
C ASP A 108 -4.27 28.74 47.30
N GLY A 109 -5.31 29.57 47.45
CA GLY A 109 -6.60 29.20 48.06
C GLY A 109 -7.40 28.17 47.25
N SER A 110 -6.73 27.39 46.39
CA SER A 110 -7.30 26.41 45.47
C SER A 110 -6.30 25.29 45.16
N ALA A 111 -6.81 24.07 45.08
CA ALA A 111 -6.14 22.84 44.64
C ALA A 111 -5.11 23.03 43.49
N PRO A 112 -3.78 22.94 43.75
CA PRO A 112 -2.76 23.07 42.71
C PRO A 112 -2.63 21.79 41.87
N VAL A 113 -2.53 21.94 40.54
CA VAL A 113 -2.33 20.84 39.58
C VAL A 113 -1.09 21.13 38.74
N PHE A 114 -0.15 20.17 38.69
CA PHE A 114 1.11 20.34 37.99
C PHE A 114 1.20 19.47 36.75
N LYS A 115 1.67 20.01 35.61
CA LYS A 115 2.01 19.17 34.45
C LYS A 115 3.43 18.64 34.58
N LEU A 116 3.60 17.34 34.39
CA LEU A 116 4.92 16.70 34.49
C LEU A 116 5.92 17.26 33.46
N ALA A 117 5.45 17.64 32.27
CA ALA A 117 6.29 18.25 31.24
C ALA A 117 6.85 19.62 31.65
N GLU A 118 6.06 20.42 32.36
CA GLU A 118 6.44 21.76 32.85
C GLU A 118 7.41 21.64 34.02
N LEU A 119 7.15 20.73 34.97
CA LEU A 119 8.08 20.43 36.07
C LEU A 119 9.43 19.91 35.55
N ALA A 120 9.42 19.08 34.51
CA ALA A 120 10.65 18.60 33.87
C ALA A 120 11.44 19.71 33.17
N GLN A 121 10.76 20.70 32.58
CA GLN A 121 11.41 21.87 31.99
C GLN A 121 11.96 22.82 33.05
N LEU A 122 11.22 23.06 34.14
CA LEU A 122 11.71 23.82 35.29
C LEU A 122 12.98 23.18 35.88
N TYR A 123 12.96 21.86 36.11
CA TYR A 123 14.12 21.10 36.56
C TYR A 123 15.32 21.25 35.60
N LYS A 124 15.07 21.13 34.29
CA LYS A 124 16.11 21.27 33.26
C LYS A 124 16.70 22.68 33.22
N SER A 125 15.85 23.70 33.26
CA SER A 125 16.26 25.11 33.19
C SER A 125 17.14 25.52 34.37
N ARG A 126 16.83 25.01 35.57
CA ARG A 126 17.63 25.27 36.78
C ARG A 126 18.96 24.53 36.79
N MET A 127 19.01 23.29 36.30
CA MET A 127 20.29 22.58 36.11
C MET A 127 21.22 23.33 35.14
N ALA A 128 20.68 23.86 34.05
CA ALA A 128 21.45 24.64 33.07
C ALA A 128 21.96 25.98 33.66
N GLN A 129 21.16 26.65 34.50
CA GLN A 129 21.57 27.88 35.18
C GLN A 129 22.67 27.67 36.23
N LEU A 130 22.81 26.46 36.77
CA LEU A 130 23.88 26.09 37.70
C LEU A 130 25.13 25.54 36.99
N GLY A 131 25.23 25.71 35.67
CA GLY A 131 26.42 25.37 34.89
C GLY A 131 26.60 23.87 34.59
N VAL A 132 25.55 23.06 34.75
CA VAL A 132 25.59 21.63 34.39
C VAL A 132 25.00 21.44 32.99
N GLU A 133 25.81 21.06 32.01
CA GLU A 133 25.31 20.68 30.68
C GLU A 133 24.52 19.37 30.75
N VAL A 134 23.23 19.44 30.39
CA VAL A 134 22.32 18.29 30.39
C VAL A 134 22.09 17.84 28.96
N ASP A 135 22.96 16.97 28.46
CA ASP A 135 22.99 16.56 27.04
C ASP A 135 21.83 15.61 26.64
N ASN A 136 21.06 15.10 27.62
CA ASN A 136 19.90 14.22 27.38
C ASN A 136 18.58 14.81 27.92
N ARG A 137 17.45 14.51 27.25
CA ARG A 137 16.09 14.82 27.76
C ARG A 137 15.96 14.31 29.20
N VAL A 138 15.54 15.17 30.13
CA VAL A 138 15.20 14.78 31.51
C VAL A 138 14.22 13.60 31.45
N ASN A 139 14.58 12.47 32.07
CA ASN A 139 13.73 11.29 32.11
C ASN A 139 12.51 11.58 33.00
N SER A 140 11.42 12.02 32.37
CA SER A 140 10.19 12.44 33.02
C SER A 140 9.55 11.33 33.84
N THR A 141 9.69 10.07 33.43
CA THR A 141 9.21 8.91 34.22
C THR A 141 9.94 8.80 35.55
N ARG A 142 11.28 8.93 35.54
CA ARG A 142 12.10 8.85 36.75
C ARG A 142 11.92 10.08 37.66
N LEU A 143 11.70 11.27 37.07
CA LEU A 143 11.37 12.48 37.83
C LEU A 143 10.00 12.36 38.50
N LYS A 144 8.99 11.84 37.78
CA LYS A 144 7.67 11.53 38.31
C LYS A 144 7.75 10.59 39.51
N GLU A 145 8.46 9.48 39.36
CA GLU A 145 8.63 8.49 40.45
C GLU A 145 9.30 9.10 41.69
N LYS A 146 10.32 9.95 41.52
CA LYS A 146 10.95 10.66 42.65
C LYS A 146 10.02 11.63 43.35
N LEU A 147 9.21 12.39 42.62
CA LEU A 147 8.25 13.33 43.20
C LEU A 147 7.13 12.61 43.94
N LEU A 148 6.64 11.47 43.42
CA LEU A 148 5.64 10.64 44.11
C LEU A 148 6.18 9.96 45.38
N VAL A 149 7.50 9.76 45.48
CA VAL A 149 8.13 9.27 46.70
C VAL A 149 8.21 10.36 47.77
N GLU A 150 8.53 11.60 47.39
CA GLU A 150 8.58 12.72 48.36
C GLU A 150 7.22 13.29 48.76
N PHE A 151 6.21 13.13 47.91
CA PHE A 151 4.83 13.52 48.19
C PHE A 151 3.91 12.30 48.15
N PRO A 152 3.80 11.53 49.25
CA PRO A 152 3.03 10.28 49.28
C PRO A 152 1.53 10.46 49.01
N ASP A 153 1.03 11.67 49.19
CA ASP A 153 -0.35 12.11 48.98
C ASP A 153 -0.61 12.64 47.55
N MET A 154 0.39 12.61 46.65
CA MET A 154 0.28 13.03 45.26
C MET A 154 0.01 11.84 44.32
N ARG A 155 -0.88 12.01 43.34
CA ARG A 155 -1.18 11.03 42.28
C ARG A 155 -0.97 11.60 40.88
N ALA A 156 -0.64 10.71 39.94
CA ALA A 156 -0.47 11.05 38.53
C ALA A 156 -1.62 10.53 37.66
N TYR A 157 -2.15 11.39 36.78
CA TYR A 157 -3.29 11.12 35.91
C TYR A 157 -2.91 11.35 34.44
N THR A 158 -3.28 10.41 33.57
CA THR A 158 -3.06 10.51 32.13
C THR A 158 -4.30 11.04 31.41
N LYS A 159 -4.18 12.18 30.72
CA LYS A 159 -5.22 12.72 29.84
C LYS A 159 -4.62 12.93 28.44
N GLY A 160 -4.93 12.03 27.52
CA GLY A 160 -4.32 12.04 26.19
C GLY A 160 -2.81 11.75 26.26
N ARG A 161 -1.97 12.67 25.75
CA ARG A 161 -0.50 12.55 25.78
C ARG A 161 0.16 13.19 27.01
N ASP A 162 -0.61 13.89 27.86
CA ASP A 162 -0.09 14.61 29.03
C ASP A 162 -0.28 13.83 30.33
N VAL A 163 0.66 14.02 31.27
CA VAL A 163 0.62 13.49 32.65
C VAL A 163 0.47 14.66 33.63
N LEU A 164 -0.66 14.71 34.32
CA LEU A 164 -0.97 15.69 35.36
C LEU A 164 -0.66 15.09 36.73
N MET A 165 -0.13 15.88 37.66
CA MET A 165 0.13 15.50 39.04
C MET A 165 -0.70 16.37 39.98
N ALA A 166 -1.50 15.73 40.83
CA ALA A 166 -2.43 16.39 41.75
C ALA A 166 -2.50 15.62 43.07
N PHE A 167 -2.77 16.30 44.18
CA PHE A 167 -2.90 15.68 45.51
C PHE A 167 -4.28 15.04 45.70
N GLU A 168 -4.34 13.95 46.47
CA GLU A 168 -5.57 13.12 46.61
C GLU A 168 -6.78 13.91 47.12
N ASP A 169 -6.56 14.86 48.02
CA ASP A 169 -7.63 15.67 48.63
C ASP A 169 -8.23 16.73 47.67
N ASP A 170 -7.59 16.95 46.51
CA ASP A 170 -7.82 18.09 45.62
C ASP A 170 -8.35 17.71 44.22
N ILE A 171 -8.56 16.41 43.97
CA ILE A 171 -8.92 15.84 42.64
C ILE A 171 -10.24 16.39 42.07
N GLY A 172 -11.26 16.59 42.91
CA GLY A 172 -12.57 17.08 42.47
C GLY A 172 -12.51 18.54 41.98
N THR A 173 -11.80 19.38 42.73
CA THR A 173 -11.57 20.79 42.41
C THR A 173 -10.61 20.94 41.21
N ALA A 174 -9.61 20.07 41.09
CA ALA A 174 -8.68 20.00 39.96
C ALA A 174 -9.37 19.71 38.61
N LEU A 175 -10.38 18.82 38.60
CA LEU A 175 -11.17 18.50 37.40
C LEU A 175 -12.11 19.66 37.00
N ALA A 176 -12.68 20.37 37.98
CA ALA A 176 -13.51 21.55 37.73
C ALA A 176 -12.68 22.74 37.21
N LYS A 177 -11.53 23.03 37.84
CA LYS A 177 -10.65 24.15 37.45
C LYS A 177 -9.97 23.98 36.09
N ALA A 178 -9.68 22.73 35.69
CA ALA A 178 -9.19 22.43 34.34
C ALA A 178 -10.25 22.71 33.24
N CYS A 179 -11.52 22.86 33.62
CA CYS A 179 -12.62 23.28 32.76
C CYS A 179 -12.97 24.78 32.87
N GLU A 180 -12.53 25.47 33.93
CA GLU A 180 -12.96 26.84 34.27
C GLU A 180 -11.91 27.96 34.07
N GLN A 181 -10.71 27.70 33.55
CA GLN A 181 -9.78 28.79 33.25
C GLN A 181 -10.35 29.71 32.15
N ASP A 182 -10.57 30.97 32.52
CA ASP A 182 -11.25 32.05 31.79
C ASP A 182 -10.50 32.46 30.50
N ASN A 183 -10.60 31.60 29.48
CA ASN A 183 -9.99 31.75 28.16
C ASN A 183 -10.71 32.79 27.26
N ASN A 184 -11.82 33.37 27.73
CA ASN A 184 -12.56 34.42 27.02
C ASN A 184 -11.80 35.75 27.08
N THR A 185 -11.12 36.03 28.19
CA THR A 185 -10.36 37.26 28.40
C THR A 185 -9.13 37.34 27.48
N ASP A 186 -8.45 36.22 27.23
CA ASP A 186 -7.29 36.15 26.34
C ASP A 186 -7.64 36.31 24.86
N ALA A 187 -8.77 35.77 24.40
CA ALA A 187 -9.23 35.98 23.02
C ALA A 187 -9.54 37.46 22.76
N VAL A 188 -10.17 38.13 23.72
CA VAL A 188 -10.46 39.56 23.69
C VAL A 188 -9.16 40.37 23.74
N HIS A 189 -8.18 39.98 24.56
CA HIS A 189 -6.87 40.62 24.59
C HIS A 189 -6.11 40.46 23.28
N ILE A 190 -6.14 39.29 22.62
CA ILE A 190 -5.50 39.06 21.33
C ILE A 190 -6.20 39.86 20.22
N ALA A 191 -7.53 39.88 20.19
CA ALA A 191 -8.29 40.67 19.22
C ALA A 191 -8.08 42.18 19.41
N ARG A 192 -8.10 42.66 20.67
CA ARG A 192 -7.78 44.07 21.00
C ARG A 192 -6.31 44.40 20.72
N ALA A 193 -5.37 43.49 20.99
CA ALA A 193 -3.96 43.68 20.67
C ALA A 193 -3.74 43.78 19.16
N ALA A 194 -4.37 42.91 18.36
CA ALA A 194 -4.34 42.99 16.90
C ALA A 194 -4.89 44.35 16.42
N GLN A 195 -5.96 44.87 17.02
CA GLN A 195 -6.47 46.22 16.72
C GLN A 195 -5.53 47.35 17.15
N ILE A 196 -4.91 47.28 18.32
CA ILE A 196 -3.96 48.29 18.78
C ILE A 196 -2.77 48.34 17.82
N VAL A 197 -2.23 47.17 17.45
CA VAL A 197 -1.14 47.04 16.47
C VAL A 197 -1.57 47.63 15.12
N ARG A 198 -2.77 47.29 14.64
CA ARG A 198 -3.34 47.83 13.40
C ARG A 198 -3.53 49.35 13.46
N ARG A 199 -4.05 49.89 14.56
CA ARG A 199 -4.26 51.34 14.76
C ARG A 199 -2.91 52.07 14.75
N HIS A 200 -1.89 51.52 15.41
CA HIS A 200 -0.54 52.06 15.41
C HIS A 200 0.13 52.02 14.03
N ILE A 201 -0.13 50.97 13.23
CA ILE A 201 0.52 50.80 11.93
C ILE A 201 -0.20 51.56 10.79
N PHE A 202 -1.54 51.64 10.80
CA PHE A 202 -2.33 52.12 9.64
C PHE A 202 -3.20 53.36 9.90
N GLY A 203 -3.26 53.88 11.14
CA GLY A 203 -3.89 55.18 11.44
C GLY A 203 -5.41 55.30 11.16
N THR A 204 -6.14 54.20 10.97
CA THR A 204 -7.58 54.21 10.71
C THR A 204 -8.37 53.67 11.91
N ASP A 205 -9.34 54.46 12.39
CA ASP A 205 -10.25 54.07 13.47
C ASP A 205 -11.53 53.48 12.84
N ARG A 206 -11.72 52.16 12.98
CA ARG A 206 -13.01 51.50 12.74
C ARG A 206 -13.37 50.73 13.99
N SER A 207 -14.60 50.95 14.49
CA SER A 207 -15.14 50.25 15.65
C SER A 207 -15.21 48.75 15.40
N LEU A 208 -14.87 47.97 16.43
CA LEU A 208 -15.07 46.52 16.47
C LEU A 208 -16.56 46.25 16.21
N LEU A 209 -16.90 45.40 15.24
CA LEU A 209 -18.21 44.74 15.23
C LEU A 209 -18.17 43.67 16.33
N VAL A 210 -18.12 44.12 17.59
CA VAL A 210 -18.76 43.33 18.65
C VAL A 210 -20.21 43.27 18.20
N LEU A 211 -20.83 42.10 18.24
CA LEU A 211 -22.28 41.97 18.06
C LEU A 211 -22.96 42.61 19.28
N SER A 212 -22.79 43.92 19.46
CA SER A 212 -23.38 44.67 20.53
C SER A 212 -24.89 44.64 20.32
N GLY A 213 -25.60 43.98 21.23
CA GLY A 213 -26.99 44.29 21.48
C GLY A 213 -27.17 45.80 21.68
N PRO A 214 -28.38 46.31 21.46
CA PRO A 214 -28.62 47.75 21.56
C PRO A 214 -28.26 48.23 22.96
N GLU A 215 -27.48 49.32 23.00
CA GLU A 215 -27.11 50.13 24.16
C GLU A 215 -25.96 49.61 25.07
N GLY A 216 -24.76 50.16 24.83
CA GLY A 216 -24.09 50.96 25.87
C GLY A 216 -23.30 50.29 27.01
N GLU A 217 -23.13 48.96 27.08
CA GLU A 217 -22.28 48.33 28.11
C GLU A 217 -21.07 47.59 27.54
N CYS A 218 -19.86 47.95 27.99
CA CYS A 218 -18.61 47.25 27.69
C CYS A 218 -18.55 45.95 28.50
N SER A 219 -19.14 44.87 27.97
CA SER A 219 -19.10 43.55 28.60
C SER A 219 -17.67 42.98 28.62
N LYS A 220 -17.29 42.37 29.76
CA LYS A 220 -16.03 41.63 29.95
C LYS A 220 -16.10 40.20 29.39
N THR A 221 -17.24 39.76 28.89
CA THR A 221 -17.46 38.42 28.33
C THR A 221 -17.65 38.49 26.82
N ILE A 222 -17.09 37.53 26.09
CA ILE A 222 -17.37 37.34 24.66
C ILE A 222 -18.86 37.04 24.52
N ASP A 223 -19.61 37.86 23.77
CA ASP A 223 -20.95 37.48 23.34
C ASP A 223 -20.85 36.16 22.60
N CYS A 224 -21.64 35.17 23.01
CA CYS A 224 -21.69 33.88 22.33
C CYS A 224 -21.86 34.13 20.84
N LEU A 225 -21.07 33.43 20.00
CA LEU A 225 -21.31 33.46 18.56
C LEU A 225 -22.80 33.19 18.34
N PRO A 226 -23.45 33.89 17.40
CA PRO A 226 -24.86 33.70 17.15
C PRO A 226 -25.19 32.22 17.10
N ALA A 227 -26.34 31.80 17.66
CA ALA A 227 -26.70 30.39 17.74
C ALA A 227 -26.54 29.63 16.41
N TYR A 228 -26.70 30.34 15.28
CA TYR A 228 -26.48 29.77 13.95
C TYR A 228 -25.01 29.42 13.60
N TYR A 229 -23.98 29.79 14.38
CA TYR A 229 -22.60 29.28 14.20
C TYR A 229 -22.26 28.14 15.18
N THR A 230 -23.04 27.98 16.24
CA THR A 230 -22.83 26.97 17.29
C THR A 230 -23.80 25.80 17.19
N GLU A 231 -24.97 25.99 16.58
CA GLU A 231 -26.04 25.00 16.46
C GLU A 231 -26.31 24.71 14.98
N VAL A 232 -26.12 23.45 14.59
CA VAL A 232 -26.43 22.94 13.24
C VAL A 232 -27.73 22.14 13.30
N PRO A 233 -28.82 22.59 12.64
CA PRO A 233 -30.09 21.88 12.67
C PRO A 233 -29.98 20.47 12.07
N PRO A 234 -30.52 19.43 12.72
CA PRO A 234 -30.45 18.07 12.20
C PRO A 234 -31.29 17.89 10.93
N VAL A 235 -30.89 16.94 10.08
CA VAL A 235 -31.56 16.63 8.80
C VAL A 235 -31.88 15.13 8.74
N ALA A 236 -33.11 14.78 8.34
CA ALA A 236 -33.55 13.38 8.21
C ALA A 236 -32.73 12.59 7.17
N SER A 237 -32.40 11.34 7.50
CA SER A 237 -31.22 10.59 7.03
C SER A 237 -31.23 10.02 5.60
N ASN A 238 -32.32 10.13 4.83
CA ASN A 238 -32.36 9.57 3.47
C ASN A 238 -31.94 10.60 2.41
N MET A 239 -30.67 10.60 2.01
CA MET A 239 -30.06 11.56 1.08
C MET A 239 -29.82 11.06 -0.34
N LYS A 240 -30.17 9.81 -0.65
CA LYS A 240 -30.04 9.28 -2.01
C LYS A 240 -31.08 9.94 -2.92
N VAL A 241 -30.66 11.01 -3.61
CA VAL A 241 -31.38 11.57 -4.75
C VAL A 241 -30.70 11.10 -6.01
N SER A 242 -31.43 10.31 -6.79
CA SER A 242 -30.90 9.53 -7.90
C SER A 242 -31.03 10.22 -9.26
N GLN A 243 -31.94 11.19 -9.41
CA GLN A 243 -32.22 11.84 -10.70
C GLN A 243 -31.73 13.29 -10.74
N VAL A 244 -31.02 13.59 -11.82
CA VAL A 244 -30.50 14.91 -12.15
C VAL A 244 -31.63 15.78 -12.76
N PRO A 245 -31.76 17.06 -12.38
CA PRO A 245 -32.78 17.95 -12.95
C PRO A 245 -32.70 18.09 -14.48
N GLU A 246 -33.84 18.36 -15.11
CA GLU A 246 -33.93 18.62 -16.56
C GLU A 246 -33.03 19.78 -16.98
N THR A 247 -32.38 19.60 -18.13
CA THR A 247 -31.53 20.62 -18.73
C THR A 247 -31.84 20.76 -20.22
N ARG A 248 -31.58 21.95 -20.76
CA ARG A 248 -31.60 22.19 -22.22
C ARG A 248 -30.24 21.96 -22.88
N VAL A 249 -29.22 21.59 -22.09
CA VAL A 249 -27.90 21.22 -22.58
C VAL A 249 -27.97 19.83 -23.21
N GLU A 250 -27.99 19.78 -24.54
CA GLU A 250 -28.02 18.53 -25.31
C GLU A 250 -26.63 17.90 -25.48
N SER A 251 -25.57 18.71 -25.46
CA SER A 251 -24.18 18.25 -25.58
C SER A 251 -23.21 19.12 -24.78
N LEU A 252 -22.16 18.48 -24.26
CA LEU A 252 -21.03 19.13 -23.60
C LEU A 252 -19.80 19.27 -24.52
N THR A 253 -19.88 18.88 -25.79
CA THR A 253 -18.76 18.94 -26.74
C THR A 253 -18.39 20.37 -27.12
N ARG A 254 -17.09 20.69 -27.16
CA ARG A 254 -16.56 22.01 -27.51
C ARG A 254 -15.26 21.86 -28.31
N ASP A 255 -15.10 22.61 -29.40
CA ASP A 255 -13.96 22.48 -30.33
C ASP A 255 -12.78 23.42 -30.01
N GLY A 256 -12.90 24.22 -28.94
CA GLY A 256 -11.93 25.28 -28.60
C GLY A 256 -10.58 24.77 -28.07
N TYR A 257 -10.52 23.52 -27.58
CA TYR A 257 -9.32 23.00 -26.90
C TYR A 257 -8.07 23.00 -27.78
N SER A 258 -8.20 22.61 -29.05
CA SER A 258 -7.08 22.51 -29.99
C SER A 258 -6.32 23.83 -30.19
N GLN A 259 -7.02 24.97 -30.10
CA GLN A 259 -6.41 26.29 -30.21
C GLN A 259 -5.59 26.65 -28.97
N HIS A 260 -6.05 26.23 -27.79
CA HIS A 260 -5.36 26.49 -26.52
C HIS A 260 -4.04 25.70 -26.45
N THR A 261 -4.01 24.47 -26.94
CA THR A 261 -2.80 23.63 -26.92
C THR A 261 -1.69 24.17 -27.84
N LYS A 262 -2.03 24.89 -28.93
CA LYS A 262 -1.02 25.49 -29.83
C LYS A 262 -0.06 26.43 -29.10
N GLU A 263 -0.58 27.21 -28.14
CA GLU A 263 0.27 28.14 -27.40
C GLU A 263 1.17 27.43 -26.38
N GLU A 264 0.78 26.26 -25.88
CA GLU A 264 1.69 25.42 -25.10
C GLU A 264 2.84 24.87 -25.95
N TYR A 265 2.58 24.49 -27.21
CA TYR A 265 3.64 24.10 -28.14
C TYR A 265 4.54 25.28 -28.51
N GLN A 266 4.03 26.50 -28.62
CA GLN A 266 4.87 27.70 -28.78
C GLN A 266 5.80 27.92 -27.59
N TRP A 267 5.33 27.65 -26.37
CA TRP A 267 6.19 27.66 -25.18
C TRP A 267 7.28 26.58 -25.27
N LEU A 268 6.91 25.35 -25.63
CA LEU A 268 7.86 24.25 -25.79
C LEU A 268 8.92 24.53 -26.86
N ASP A 269 8.54 25.12 -27.99
CA ASP A 269 9.46 25.54 -29.05
C ASP A 269 10.42 26.63 -28.55
N ASN A 270 9.91 27.65 -27.85
CA ASN A 270 10.75 28.67 -27.22
C ASN A 270 11.73 28.05 -26.20
N ALA A 271 11.27 27.08 -25.41
CA ALA A 271 12.13 26.37 -24.46
C ALA A 271 13.21 25.54 -25.17
N ARG A 272 12.84 24.76 -26.19
CA ARG A 272 13.77 23.96 -27.01
C ARG A 272 14.85 24.85 -27.63
N ASP A 273 14.45 25.95 -28.28
CA ASP A 273 15.40 26.85 -28.95
C ASP A 273 16.42 27.43 -27.96
N VAL A 274 16.01 27.74 -26.72
CA VAL A 274 16.92 28.18 -25.66
C VAL A 274 17.82 27.04 -25.17
N ILE A 275 17.26 25.85 -24.99
CA ILE A 275 17.99 24.67 -24.50
C ILE A 275 19.08 24.25 -25.48
N GLU A 276 18.79 24.27 -26.78
CA GLU A 276 19.66 23.77 -27.85
C GLU A 276 20.61 24.83 -28.41
N ASN A 277 20.15 26.08 -28.58
CA ASN A 277 20.89 27.08 -29.37
C ASN A 277 21.46 28.26 -28.55
N LYS A 278 21.12 28.41 -27.26
CA LYS A 278 21.55 29.58 -26.45
C LYS A 278 22.33 29.19 -25.19
N THR A 279 23.45 29.88 -24.94
CA THR A 279 24.18 29.87 -23.66
C THR A 279 23.43 30.70 -22.62
N THR A 280 23.52 30.30 -21.35
CA THR A 280 22.73 30.78 -20.18
C THR A 280 22.95 32.25 -19.77
N ALA A 281 23.52 33.09 -20.64
CA ALA A 281 24.06 34.40 -20.30
C ALA A 281 23.15 35.60 -20.66
N ASP A 282 21.91 35.37 -21.10
CA ASP A 282 20.97 36.45 -21.45
C ASP A 282 19.90 36.59 -20.35
N ASP A 283 19.88 37.75 -19.69
CA ASP A 283 19.01 38.10 -18.55
C ASP A 283 17.53 38.28 -18.94
N SER A 284 17.17 38.09 -20.21
CA SER A 284 15.82 38.32 -20.76
C SER A 284 15.02 37.07 -21.14
N LEU A 285 15.49 35.86 -20.79
CA LEU A 285 14.88 34.62 -21.27
C LEU A 285 13.67 34.18 -20.42
N ASP A 286 12.45 34.53 -20.85
CA ASP A 286 11.19 34.00 -20.31
C ASP A 286 10.95 32.54 -20.77
N THR A 287 11.80 31.61 -20.30
CA THR A 287 11.83 30.20 -20.73
C THR A 287 10.91 29.28 -19.94
N SER A 288 10.80 29.49 -18.62
CA SER A 288 9.89 28.72 -17.77
C SER A 288 8.45 29.01 -18.17
N TRP A 289 7.56 28.02 -18.03
CA TRP A 289 6.16 28.10 -18.44
C TRP A 289 5.43 29.37 -17.96
N ALA A 290 5.49 29.68 -16.65
CA ALA A 290 4.79 30.84 -16.13
C ALA A 290 5.40 32.17 -16.57
N ALA A 291 6.73 32.23 -16.76
CA ALA A 291 7.40 33.42 -17.29
C ALA A 291 7.01 33.69 -18.74
N PHE A 292 6.97 32.64 -19.58
CA PHE A 292 6.57 32.73 -20.98
C PHE A 292 5.16 33.28 -21.15
N HIS A 293 4.19 32.77 -20.39
CA HIS A 293 2.81 33.29 -20.47
C HIS A 293 2.68 34.68 -19.82
N ALA A 294 3.39 34.94 -18.72
CA ALA A 294 3.41 36.25 -18.07
C ALA A 294 3.90 37.36 -19.00
N SER A 295 4.92 37.11 -19.83
CA SER A 295 5.47 38.12 -20.74
C SER A 295 4.59 38.42 -21.95
N ARG A 296 3.69 37.49 -22.29
CA ARG A 296 2.73 37.61 -23.40
C ARG A 296 1.36 38.11 -22.96
N GLN A 297 1.09 38.08 -21.65
CA GLN A 297 -0.16 38.61 -21.12
C GLN A 297 -0.14 40.15 -21.16
N PRO A 298 -1.17 40.80 -21.75
CA PRO A 298 -1.23 42.26 -21.75
C PRO A 298 -1.25 42.81 -20.32
N LEU A 299 -0.57 43.94 -20.10
CA LEU A 299 -0.56 44.69 -18.83
C LEU A 299 -1.94 45.32 -18.56
N GLY A 300 -2.94 44.48 -18.28
CA GLY A 300 -4.25 44.87 -17.79
C GLY A 300 -4.27 44.82 -16.27
N ILE A 301 -4.64 45.93 -15.62
CA ILE A 301 -4.84 45.94 -14.17
C ILE A 301 -6.16 45.22 -13.89
N ARG A 302 -6.08 43.93 -13.61
CA ARG A 302 -7.21 43.19 -13.07
C ARG A 302 -7.41 43.54 -11.61
N ALA A 303 -8.66 43.74 -11.21
CA ALA A 303 -8.99 44.08 -9.83
C ALA A 303 -8.55 42.97 -8.87
N THR A 304 -7.84 43.35 -7.81
CA THR A 304 -7.50 42.43 -6.71
C THR A 304 -8.73 42.11 -5.89
N CYS A 305 -8.93 40.84 -5.56
CA CYS A 305 -10.07 40.37 -4.78
C CYS A 305 -9.84 40.60 -3.27
N SER A 306 -10.88 41.09 -2.58
CA SER A 306 -10.93 41.08 -1.12
C SER A 306 -11.29 39.68 -0.64
N THR A 307 -10.46 39.10 0.23
CA THR A 307 -10.66 37.76 0.79
C THR A 307 -10.78 37.87 2.30
N VAL A 308 -11.76 37.20 2.89
CA VAL A 308 -12.04 37.21 4.33
C VAL A 308 -12.28 35.79 4.79
N LEU A 309 -11.77 35.46 5.97
CA LEU A 309 -12.03 34.19 6.63
C LEU A 309 -13.31 34.29 7.47
N LEU A 310 -14.24 33.35 7.29
CA LEU A 310 -15.42 33.22 8.15
C LEU A 310 -15.10 32.38 9.41
N PRO A 311 -15.85 32.54 10.52
CA PRO A 311 -15.74 31.66 11.68
C PRO A 311 -15.91 30.19 11.29
N LEU A 312 -15.19 29.29 11.96
CA LEU A 312 -15.35 27.84 11.77
C LEU A 312 -16.67 27.34 12.32
N PHE A 313 -17.11 26.18 11.84
CA PHE A 313 -18.18 25.42 12.48
C PHE A 313 -17.60 24.29 13.32
N GLN A 314 -18.27 23.95 14.42
CA GLN A 314 -17.88 22.83 15.29
C GLN A 314 -18.23 21.46 14.67
N GLU A 315 -19.32 21.40 13.90
CA GLU A 315 -19.83 20.17 13.29
C GLU A 315 -18.98 19.70 12.10
N SER A 316 -18.96 18.39 11.84
CA SER A 316 -18.19 17.83 10.74
C SER A 316 -18.74 18.27 9.38
N ALA A 317 -17.84 18.76 8.51
CA ALA A 317 -18.17 19.19 7.15
C ALA A 317 -18.75 18.06 6.27
N HIS A 318 -18.54 16.79 6.61
CA HIS A 318 -19.02 15.65 5.82
C HIS A 318 -20.51 15.33 6.03
N THR A 319 -21.21 16.08 6.88
CA THR A 319 -22.63 15.87 7.13
C THR A 319 -23.50 16.74 6.23
N VAL A 320 -24.65 16.20 5.84
CA VAL A 320 -25.64 16.90 5.02
C VAL A 320 -26.22 18.10 5.76
N ALA A 321 -26.41 17.96 7.08
CA ALA A 321 -26.85 19.03 7.96
C ALA A 321 -25.87 20.21 7.89
N MET A 322 -24.56 19.94 8.02
CA MET A 322 -23.54 20.98 7.95
C MET A 322 -23.48 21.64 6.58
N ILE A 323 -23.45 20.88 5.47
CA ILE A 323 -23.40 21.49 4.13
C ILE A 323 -24.64 22.36 3.85
N LYS A 324 -25.84 21.86 4.19
CA LYS A 324 -27.08 22.62 4.03
C LYS A 324 -27.07 23.91 4.87
N HIS A 325 -26.59 23.83 6.09
CA HIS A 325 -26.46 24.96 6.99
C HIS A 325 -25.43 25.99 6.51
N SER A 326 -24.27 25.54 6.02
CA SER A 326 -23.26 26.40 5.39
C SER A 326 -23.83 27.18 4.21
N LEU A 327 -24.63 26.53 3.35
CA LEU A 327 -25.30 27.20 2.24
C LEU A 327 -26.25 28.30 2.73
N ASP A 328 -27.03 28.05 3.79
CA ASP A 328 -27.92 29.05 4.39
C ASP A 328 -27.14 30.26 4.94
N VAL A 329 -26.00 30.02 5.61
CA VAL A 329 -25.14 31.07 6.15
C VAL A 329 -24.52 31.90 5.03
N ILE A 330 -24.01 31.25 3.98
CA ILE A 330 -23.42 31.93 2.83
C ILE A 330 -24.47 32.77 2.10
N SER A 331 -25.67 32.23 1.86
CA SER A 331 -26.76 32.96 1.23
C SER A 331 -27.14 34.22 2.01
N LYS A 332 -27.24 34.12 3.35
CA LYS A 332 -27.50 35.30 4.20
C LYS A 332 -26.36 36.32 4.16
N ALA A 333 -25.11 35.87 4.15
CA ALA A 333 -23.96 36.75 4.06
C ALA A 333 -23.90 37.50 2.72
N VAL A 334 -24.19 36.80 1.61
CA VAL A 334 -24.28 37.41 0.28
C VAL A 334 -25.45 38.41 0.22
N GLU A 335 -26.63 38.05 0.73
CA GLU A 335 -27.77 38.97 0.77
C GLU A 335 -27.49 40.24 1.58
N HIS A 336 -26.71 40.13 2.67
CA HIS A 336 -26.30 41.28 3.46
C HIS A 336 -25.25 42.16 2.76
N LEU A 337 -24.21 41.55 2.19
CA LEU A 337 -23.08 42.27 1.59
C LEU A 337 -23.36 42.77 0.17
N ASN A 338 -24.14 42.00 -0.60
CA ASN A 338 -24.45 42.23 -2.01
C ASN A 338 -25.92 41.83 -2.29
N PRO A 339 -26.91 42.59 -1.78
CA PRO A 339 -28.33 42.24 -1.91
C PRO A 339 -28.74 41.96 -3.37
N GLY A 340 -29.51 40.88 -3.58
CA GLY A 340 -29.99 40.49 -4.90
C GLY A 340 -28.96 39.81 -5.82
N GLN A 341 -27.73 39.54 -5.34
CA GLN A 341 -26.77 38.69 -6.05
C GLN A 341 -26.90 37.22 -5.64
N SER A 342 -26.84 36.31 -6.63
CA SER A 342 -26.84 34.87 -6.37
C SER A 342 -25.48 34.42 -5.80
N PRO A 343 -25.46 33.62 -4.72
CA PRO A 343 -24.21 33.09 -4.15
C PRO A 343 -23.49 32.12 -5.09
N VAL A 344 -22.16 32.18 -5.12
CA VAL A 344 -21.27 31.19 -5.75
C VAL A 344 -20.46 30.52 -4.66
N VAL A 345 -20.52 29.19 -4.57
CA VAL A 345 -19.85 28.41 -3.52
C VAL A 345 -18.99 27.33 -4.14
N THR A 346 -17.73 27.23 -3.70
CA THR A 346 -16.78 26.21 -4.19
C THR A 346 -16.56 25.14 -3.15
N PHE A 347 -16.61 23.87 -3.56
CA PHE A 347 -16.35 22.71 -2.70
C PHE A 347 -15.29 21.78 -3.32
N ASP A 348 -14.56 21.05 -2.46
CA ASP A 348 -13.79 19.89 -2.91
C ASP A 348 -14.70 18.74 -3.34
N GLN A 349 -14.15 17.67 -3.92
CA GLN A 349 -14.97 16.65 -4.59
C GLN A 349 -16.04 16.00 -3.67
N PRO A 350 -15.73 15.50 -2.46
CA PRO A 350 -16.73 14.85 -1.63
C PRO A 350 -17.84 15.80 -1.19
N LEU A 351 -17.50 17.05 -0.87
CA LEU A 351 -18.48 18.04 -0.42
C LEU A 351 -19.29 18.62 -1.60
N TYR A 352 -18.70 18.73 -2.79
CA TYR A 352 -19.41 19.09 -4.01
C TYR A 352 -20.54 18.10 -4.31
N ALA A 353 -20.26 16.81 -4.20
CA ALA A 353 -21.26 15.76 -4.40
C ALA A 353 -22.46 15.90 -3.45
N LEU A 354 -22.19 16.15 -2.15
CA LEU A 354 -23.24 16.40 -1.16
C LEU A 354 -24.02 17.68 -1.45
N ALA A 355 -23.33 18.77 -1.80
CA ALA A 355 -23.96 20.04 -2.15
C ALA A 355 -24.90 19.87 -3.35
N LYS A 356 -24.48 19.15 -4.40
CA LYS A 356 -25.33 18.86 -5.56
C LYS A 356 -26.55 18.00 -5.19
N GLN A 357 -26.38 16.98 -4.36
CA GLN A 357 -27.51 16.19 -3.84
C GLN A 357 -28.52 17.05 -3.06
N ILE A 358 -28.03 18.03 -2.29
CA ILE A 358 -28.89 19.02 -1.60
C ILE A 358 -29.65 19.88 -2.61
N GLN A 359 -28.99 20.38 -3.67
CA GLN A 359 -29.66 21.15 -4.73
C GLN A 359 -30.76 20.33 -5.43
N PHE A 360 -30.50 19.05 -5.69
CA PHE A 360 -31.46 18.17 -6.34
C PHE A 360 -32.64 17.81 -5.43
N LYS A 361 -32.40 17.65 -4.13
CA LYS A 361 -33.43 17.27 -3.16
C LYS A 361 -34.37 18.41 -2.80
N TRP A 362 -33.84 19.63 -2.69
CA TRP A 362 -34.57 20.80 -2.22
C TRP A 362 -34.44 21.98 -3.21
N PRO A 363 -34.93 21.80 -4.45
CA PRO A 363 -34.75 22.78 -5.52
C PRO A 363 -35.41 24.12 -5.22
N GLU A 364 -36.51 24.16 -4.47
CA GLU A 364 -37.22 25.40 -4.14
C GLU A 364 -36.32 26.42 -3.40
N LYS A 365 -35.45 25.92 -2.51
CA LYS A 365 -34.58 26.75 -1.67
C LYS A 365 -33.13 26.77 -2.15
N TYR A 366 -32.59 25.64 -2.60
CA TYR A 366 -31.18 25.48 -2.96
C TYR A 366 -30.96 25.13 -4.43
N GLY A 367 -31.99 25.24 -5.26
CA GLY A 367 -31.94 24.88 -6.67
C GLY A 367 -30.82 25.57 -7.44
N GLU A 368 -30.55 25.05 -8.62
CA GLU A 368 -29.49 25.54 -9.51
C GLU A 368 -29.76 26.98 -9.99
N ASP A 369 -31.02 27.43 -9.95
CA ASP A 369 -31.46 28.81 -10.19
C ASP A 369 -31.32 29.73 -8.96
N LYS A 370 -31.05 29.19 -7.77
CA LYS A 370 -30.91 29.96 -6.51
C LYS A 370 -29.46 30.24 -6.15
N LEU A 371 -28.58 29.25 -6.33
CA LEU A 371 -27.16 29.37 -6.01
C LEU A 371 -26.31 28.50 -6.93
N VAL A 372 -25.09 28.95 -7.20
CA VAL A 372 -24.14 28.26 -8.07
C VAL A 372 -23.14 27.49 -7.22
N VAL A 373 -23.09 26.16 -7.41
CA VAL A 373 -22.08 25.30 -6.78
C VAL A 373 -20.98 25.00 -7.80
N MET A 374 -19.74 25.33 -7.45
CA MET A 374 -18.56 25.09 -8.27
C MET A 374 -17.66 24.01 -7.68
N PHE A 375 -17.05 23.24 -8.58
CA PHE A 375 -16.02 22.29 -8.23
C PHE A 375 -14.67 22.98 -7.96
N GLY A 376 -13.97 22.58 -6.90
CA GLY A 376 -12.68 23.15 -6.50
C GLY A 376 -11.57 22.97 -7.53
N GLY A 377 -11.05 24.09 -8.06
CA GLY A 377 -10.03 24.09 -9.12
C GLY A 377 -8.68 23.54 -8.66
N LEU A 378 -8.25 23.81 -7.41
CA LEU A 378 -7.03 23.22 -6.85
C LEU A 378 -7.16 21.69 -6.77
N HIS A 379 -8.31 21.21 -6.31
CA HIS A 379 -8.56 19.78 -6.15
C HIS A 379 -8.72 19.06 -7.50
N ILE A 380 -9.18 19.74 -8.55
CA ILE A 380 -9.15 19.24 -9.92
C ILE A 380 -7.70 19.12 -10.41
N GLU A 381 -6.88 20.15 -10.21
CA GLU A 381 -5.45 20.09 -10.58
C GLU A 381 -4.74 18.93 -9.88
N MET A 382 -4.96 18.77 -8.56
CA MET A 382 -4.42 17.66 -7.79
C MET A 382 -4.86 16.30 -8.34
N ALA A 383 -6.12 16.17 -8.75
CA ALA A 383 -6.64 14.93 -9.32
C ALA A 383 -6.03 14.64 -10.69
N ALA A 384 -5.87 15.66 -11.53
CA ALA A 384 -5.26 15.53 -12.85
C ALA A 384 -3.77 15.16 -12.74
N LEU A 385 -3.03 15.77 -11.81
CA LEU A 385 -1.65 15.38 -11.51
C LEU A 385 -1.54 13.95 -10.97
N LYS A 386 -2.47 13.51 -10.11
CA LYS A 386 -2.51 12.11 -9.64
C LYS A 386 -2.84 11.13 -10.78
N MET A 387 -3.73 11.51 -11.69
CA MET A 387 -4.05 10.73 -12.88
C MET A 387 -2.83 10.54 -13.77
N LEU A 388 -2.09 11.63 -14.02
CA LEU A 388 -0.83 11.58 -14.75
C LEU A 388 0.24 10.78 -14.01
N GLY A 389 0.33 10.92 -12.68
CA GLY A 389 1.20 10.10 -11.84
C GLY A 389 0.88 8.61 -11.91
N ASN A 390 -0.41 8.22 -11.93
CA ASN A 390 -0.83 6.83 -12.14
C ASN A 390 -0.39 6.31 -13.52
N TRP A 391 -0.45 7.15 -14.55
CA TRP A 391 0.03 6.81 -15.89
C TRP A 391 1.56 6.57 -15.90
N LEU A 392 2.31 7.48 -15.29
CA LEU A 392 3.78 7.44 -15.21
C LEU A 392 4.34 6.40 -14.24
N GLN A 393 3.52 5.81 -13.39
CA GLN A 393 3.98 4.87 -12.38
C GLN A 393 4.63 3.64 -13.02
N GLY A 394 5.91 3.41 -12.69
CA GLY A 394 6.69 2.28 -13.21
C GLY A 394 7.27 2.49 -14.61
N SER A 395 7.06 3.64 -15.25
CA SER A 395 7.56 3.92 -16.61
C SER A 395 9.06 4.19 -16.70
N GLY A 396 9.73 4.39 -15.56
CA GLY A 396 11.11 4.88 -15.49
C GLY A 396 11.24 6.40 -15.34
N TRP A 397 10.13 7.14 -15.27
CA TRP A 397 10.13 8.60 -15.10
C TRP A 397 10.72 9.06 -13.76
N VAL A 398 10.39 8.37 -12.65
CA VAL A 398 10.94 8.67 -11.32
C VAL A 398 12.45 8.50 -11.32
N GLU A 399 12.95 7.41 -11.90
CA GLU A 399 14.37 7.13 -12.02
C GLU A 399 15.08 8.16 -12.89
N ALA A 400 14.43 8.67 -13.96
CA ALA A 400 14.98 9.75 -14.78
C ALA A 400 15.11 11.07 -14.00
N LEU A 401 14.10 11.44 -13.20
CA LEU A 401 14.17 12.63 -12.34
C LEU A 401 15.26 12.51 -11.26
N VAL A 402 15.46 11.32 -10.71
CA VAL A 402 16.51 11.04 -9.72
C VAL A 402 17.89 11.09 -10.38
N GLN A 403 18.04 10.44 -11.54
CA GLN A 403 19.29 10.43 -12.31
C GLN A 403 19.69 11.84 -12.80
N ALA A 404 18.72 12.71 -13.04
CA ALA A 404 18.91 14.10 -13.43
C ALA A 404 19.23 15.05 -12.25
N ASP A 405 19.29 14.54 -11.01
CA ASP A 405 19.44 15.33 -9.78
C ASP A 405 18.36 16.42 -9.58
N ILE A 406 17.18 16.22 -10.18
CA ILE A 406 16.04 17.15 -10.01
C ILE A 406 15.40 16.97 -8.64
N SER A 407 15.35 15.73 -8.14
CA SER A 407 14.82 15.43 -6.82
C SER A 407 15.37 14.14 -6.24
N SER A 408 15.43 14.05 -4.91
CA SER A 408 15.75 12.79 -4.20
C SER A 408 14.69 11.71 -4.48
N PRO A 409 15.02 10.41 -4.39
CA PRO A 409 14.08 9.31 -4.63
C PRO A 409 12.73 9.45 -3.91
N GLY A 410 12.74 9.72 -2.60
CA GLY A 410 11.49 9.87 -1.83
C GLY A 410 10.65 11.09 -2.22
N THR A 411 11.28 12.15 -2.72
CA THR A 411 10.57 13.33 -3.23
C THR A 411 10.02 13.08 -4.63
N ALA A 412 10.77 12.41 -5.50
CA ALA A 412 10.33 12.01 -6.83
C ALA A 412 9.08 11.11 -6.78
N ASP A 413 9.07 10.12 -5.88
CA ASP A 413 7.89 9.27 -5.60
C ASP A 413 6.67 10.07 -5.13
N SER A 414 6.90 11.19 -4.42
CA SER A 414 5.82 12.05 -3.94
C SER A 414 5.10 12.81 -5.07
N PHE A 415 5.77 13.01 -6.21
CA PHE A 415 5.19 13.66 -7.39
C PHE A 415 4.13 12.79 -8.05
N LEU A 416 4.32 11.46 -8.09
CA LEU A 416 3.30 10.51 -8.58
C LEU A 416 1.98 10.63 -7.80
N LYS A 417 2.04 11.03 -6.52
CA LYS A 417 0.87 11.18 -5.65
C LYS A 417 0.36 12.62 -5.55
N ALA A 418 1.01 13.55 -6.24
CA ALA A 418 0.79 15.00 -6.13
C ALA A 418 0.75 15.50 -4.67
N ALA A 419 1.67 15.02 -3.82
CA ALA A 419 1.70 15.39 -2.40
C ALA A 419 1.97 16.90 -2.19
N HIS A 420 2.76 17.50 -3.09
CA HIS A 420 3.04 18.93 -3.12
C HIS A 420 2.74 19.48 -4.53
N VAL A 421 1.59 20.11 -4.70
CA VAL A 421 1.07 20.55 -6.02
C VAL A 421 2.08 21.39 -6.79
N SER A 422 2.64 22.44 -6.19
CA SER A 422 3.58 23.34 -6.88
C SER A 422 4.87 22.64 -7.31
N ARG A 423 5.45 21.77 -6.47
CA ARG A 423 6.67 21.02 -6.81
C ARG A 423 6.40 19.97 -7.88
N THR A 424 5.25 19.29 -7.79
CA THR A 424 4.80 18.29 -8.76
C THR A 424 4.58 18.95 -10.12
N ARG A 425 3.88 20.10 -10.18
CA ARG A 425 3.67 20.88 -11.40
C ARG A 425 4.99 21.28 -12.06
N ARG A 426 5.98 21.75 -11.27
CA ARG A 426 7.31 22.09 -11.79
C ARG A 426 8.00 20.88 -12.42
N ALA A 427 7.93 19.70 -11.80
CA ALA A 427 8.50 18.48 -12.36
C ALA A 427 7.87 18.09 -13.71
N HIS A 428 6.55 18.25 -13.86
CA HIS A 428 5.86 18.03 -15.14
C HIS A 428 6.17 19.09 -16.19
N GLN A 429 6.35 20.37 -15.83
CA GLN A 429 6.82 21.39 -16.76
C GLN A 429 8.21 21.06 -17.32
N ILE A 430 9.11 20.58 -16.45
CA ILE A 430 10.46 20.14 -16.86
C ILE A 430 10.37 18.91 -17.77
N THR A 431 9.48 17.96 -17.43
CA THR A 431 9.26 16.74 -18.23
C THR A 431 8.71 17.07 -19.61
N ALA A 432 7.72 17.95 -19.72
CA ALA A 432 7.13 18.33 -21.00
C ALA A 432 8.16 18.97 -21.94
N ALA A 433 8.98 19.90 -21.41
CA ALA A 433 10.06 20.52 -22.15
C ALA A 433 11.12 19.50 -22.57
N ALA A 434 11.51 18.56 -21.69
CA ALA A 434 12.47 17.52 -22.01
C ALA A 434 11.95 16.55 -23.09
N LEU A 435 10.69 16.12 -22.99
CA LEU A 435 10.07 15.24 -23.98
C LEU A 435 9.98 15.90 -25.36
N HIS A 436 9.64 17.19 -25.43
CA HIS A 436 9.60 17.92 -26.70
C HIS A 436 10.99 18.00 -27.36
N VAL A 437 12.04 18.29 -26.58
CA VAL A 437 13.43 18.27 -27.07
C VAL A 437 13.80 16.88 -27.60
N LEU A 438 13.52 15.82 -26.84
CA LEU A 438 13.82 14.43 -27.24
C LEU A 438 13.06 14.00 -28.50
N GLN A 439 11.81 14.42 -28.65
CA GLN A 439 10.99 14.13 -29.81
C GLN A 439 11.54 14.80 -31.08
N HIS A 440 12.03 16.05 -30.97
CA HIS A 440 12.68 16.75 -32.07
C HIS A 440 14.04 16.14 -32.44
N ARG A 441 14.87 15.76 -31.46
CA ARG A 441 16.14 15.05 -31.73
C ARG A 441 15.93 13.73 -32.46
N ALA A 442 14.89 12.97 -32.07
CA ALA A 442 14.51 11.74 -32.76
C ALA A 442 14.08 12.02 -34.22
N TYR A 443 13.36 13.12 -34.46
CA TYR A 443 13.00 13.56 -35.80
C TYR A 443 14.21 13.98 -36.64
N ASP A 444 15.16 14.70 -36.05
CA ASP A 444 16.39 15.10 -36.73
C ASP A 444 17.22 13.87 -37.13
N SER A 445 17.32 12.87 -36.25
CA SER A 445 17.93 11.57 -36.56
C SER A 445 17.19 10.87 -37.71
N TYR A 446 15.85 10.86 -37.70
CA TYR A 446 15.06 10.32 -38.80
C TYR A 446 15.37 11.04 -40.14
N CYS A 447 15.42 12.37 -40.13
CA CYS A 447 15.74 13.15 -41.34
C CYS A 447 17.13 12.82 -41.90
N GLN A 448 18.11 12.54 -41.05
CA GLN A 448 19.46 12.16 -41.46
C GLN A 448 19.52 10.75 -42.11
N THR A 449 18.59 9.86 -41.76
CA THR A 449 18.54 8.48 -42.28
C THR A 449 17.80 8.34 -43.62
N GLN A 450 17.06 9.36 -44.06
CA GLN A 450 16.30 9.33 -45.32
C GLN A 450 17.18 9.82 -46.49
N THR A 451 17.74 8.88 -47.27
CA THR A 451 18.61 9.20 -48.43
C THR A 451 17.86 9.37 -49.74
N ASP A 452 16.68 8.74 -49.91
CA ASP A 452 16.01 8.62 -51.22
C ASP A 452 14.57 9.19 -51.26
N GLN A 453 14.06 9.73 -50.16
CA GLN A 453 12.71 10.29 -50.06
C GLN A 453 12.72 11.61 -49.28
N VAL A 454 11.82 12.54 -49.66
CA VAL A 454 11.61 13.77 -48.90
C VAL A 454 11.07 13.39 -47.51
N PRO A 455 11.75 13.76 -46.41
CA PRO A 455 11.27 13.46 -45.07
C PRO A 455 9.86 14.02 -44.85
N LEU A 456 8.99 13.22 -44.24
CA LEU A 456 7.68 13.68 -43.77
C LEU A 456 7.87 14.90 -42.85
N ALA A 457 6.97 15.88 -42.93
CA ALA A 457 6.94 16.98 -41.98
C ALA A 457 6.78 16.46 -40.54
N PHE A 458 7.38 17.14 -39.56
CA PHE A 458 7.43 16.73 -38.14
C PHE A 458 6.09 16.21 -37.58
N GLU A 459 5.00 16.95 -37.82
CA GLU A 459 3.66 16.59 -37.33
C GLU A 459 3.09 15.33 -38.01
N ALA A 460 3.40 15.12 -39.29
CA ALA A 460 3.00 13.93 -40.04
C ALA A 460 3.82 12.72 -39.61
N TRP A 461 5.12 12.91 -39.37
CA TRP A 461 6.01 11.88 -38.83
C TRP A 461 5.57 11.46 -37.42
N CYS A 462 5.28 12.40 -36.53
CA CYS A 462 4.79 12.09 -35.18
C CYS A 462 3.49 11.27 -35.23
N ARG A 463 2.52 11.65 -36.09
CA ARG A 463 1.27 10.89 -36.26
C ARG A 463 1.54 9.45 -36.71
N GLN A 464 2.39 9.27 -37.71
CA GLN A 464 2.76 7.94 -38.19
C GLN A 464 3.42 7.11 -37.08
N ARG A 465 4.31 7.71 -36.28
CA ARG A 465 5.01 7.01 -35.18
C ARG A 465 4.06 6.64 -34.05
N VAL A 466 3.15 7.52 -33.66
CA VAL A 466 2.10 7.27 -32.66
C VAL A 466 1.21 6.08 -33.04
N GLU A 467 0.87 5.92 -34.32
CA GLU A 467 0.03 4.81 -34.77
C GLU A 467 0.76 3.45 -34.75
N ASN A 468 2.06 3.46 -35.02
CA ASN A 468 2.83 2.24 -35.30
C ASN A 468 3.70 1.77 -34.13
N ILE A 469 4.18 2.68 -33.29
CA ILE A 469 5.20 2.42 -32.25
C ILE A 469 4.62 2.68 -30.86
N PRO A 470 4.37 1.63 -30.04
CA PRO A 470 3.78 1.78 -28.71
C PRO A 470 4.58 2.65 -27.75
N GLN A 471 5.91 2.55 -27.79
CA GLN A 471 6.77 3.39 -26.94
C GLN A 471 6.63 4.87 -27.29
N PHE A 472 6.62 5.21 -28.58
CA PHE A 472 6.41 6.58 -29.06
C PHE A 472 5.03 7.09 -28.65
N GLN A 473 3.99 6.25 -28.82
CA GLN A 473 2.62 6.59 -28.45
C GLN A 473 2.49 6.87 -26.95
N TYR A 474 3.09 6.03 -26.11
CA TYR A 474 3.02 6.18 -24.66
C TYR A 474 3.60 7.53 -24.20
N TRP A 475 4.81 7.88 -24.65
CA TRP A 475 5.45 9.14 -24.26
C TRP A 475 4.83 10.36 -24.94
N SER A 476 4.22 10.21 -26.12
CA SER A 476 3.38 11.25 -26.72
C SER A 476 2.12 11.52 -25.89
N ILE A 477 1.49 10.48 -25.34
CA ILE A 477 0.34 10.62 -24.42
C ILE A 477 0.78 11.30 -23.11
N VAL A 478 1.96 10.98 -22.58
CA VAL A 478 2.52 11.69 -21.42
C VAL A 478 2.60 13.18 -21.70
N LEU A 479 3.21 13.57 -22.83
CA LEU A 479 3.33 14.97 -23.23
C LEU A 479 1.95 15.62 -23.40
N GLU A 480 1.00 14.96 -24.08
CA GLU A 480 -0.37 15.45 -24.25
C GLU A 480 -1.08 15.71 -22.92
N LEU A 481 -0.96 14.77 -21.97
CA LEU A 481 -1.54 14.90 -20.63
C LEU A 481 -0.87 16.00 -19.80
N GLU A 482 0.45 16.15 -19.91
CA GLU A 482 1.19 17.23 -19.26
C GLU A 482 0.69 18.59 -19.76
N LEU A 483 0.58 18.76 -21.08
CA LEU A 483 0.05 19.98 -21.67
C LEU A 483 -1.41 20.22 -21.30
N LEU A 484 -2.25 19.19 -21.24
CA LEU A 484 -3.65 19.31 -20.80
C LEU A 484 -3.75 19.87 -19.37
N VAL A 485 -2.93 19.36 -18.44
CA VAL A 485 -2.87 19.90 -17.07
C VAL A 485 -2.41 21.35 -17.07
N LEU A 486 -1.42 21.70 -17.90
CA LEU A 486 -0.93 23.08 -18.02
C LEU A 486 -1.98 24.02 -18.60
N VAL A 487 -2.72 23.63 -19.65
CA VAL A 487 -3.84 24.42 -20.19
C VAL A 487 -4.92 24.64 -19.13
N PHE A 488 -5.26 23.61 -18.35
CA PHE A 488 -6.20 23.76 -17.23
C PHE A 488 -5.70 24.79 -16.20
N VAL A 489 -4.43 24.71 -15.80
CA VAL A 489 -3.82 25.68 -14.88
C VAL A 489 -3.78 27.08 -15.50
N ARG A 490 -3.44 27.20 -16.79
CA ARG A 490 -3.41 28.47 -17.52
C ARG A 490 -4.77 29.14 -17.50
N SER A 491 -5.83 28.36 -17.72
CA SER A 491 -7.20 28.87 -17.70
C SER A 491 -7.55 29.56 -16.38
N LEU A 492 -7.01 29.09 -15.25
CA LEU A 492 -7.21 29.70 -13.95
C LEU A 492 -6.31 30.93 -13.75
N ARG A 493 -5.04 30.87 -14.20
CA ARG A 493 -4.02 31.92 -14.07
C ARG A 493 -4.31 33.16 -14.91
N GLU A 494 -4.79 32.95 -16.13
CA GLU A 494 -5.31 33.99 -17.03
C GLU A 494 -6.77 34.31 -16.76
N ALA A 495 -7.44 33.44 -16.01
CA ALA A 495 -8.87 33.51 -15.71
C ALA A 495 -9.73 33.58 -16.98
N SER A 496 -9.42 32.68 -17.92
CA SER A 496 -10.18 32.46 -19.15
C SER A 496 -11.22 31.37 -18.92
N PHE A 497 -12.49 31.77 -18.78
CA PHE A 497 -13.57 30.83 -18.48
C PHE A 497 -13.85 29.87 -19.64
N SER A 498 -13.69 30.32 -20.89
CA SER A 498 -13.83 29.42 -22.05
C SER A 498 -12.77 28.34 -22.04
N MET A 499 -11.50 28.72 -21.82
CA MET A 499 -10.38 27.77 -21.75
C MET A 499 -10.55 26.78 -20.58
N TYR A 500 -11.11 27.26 -19.46
CA TYR A 500 -11.42 26.42 -18.30
C TYR A 500 -12.40 25.31 -18.65
N LEU A 501 -13.50 25.64 -19.35
CA LEU A 501 -14.48 24.64 -19.79
C LEU A 501 -13.89 23.67 -20.81
N ASP A 502 -13.15 24.18 -21.80
CA ASP A 502 -12.52 23.37 -22.85
C ASP A 502 -11.54 22.35 -22.25
N ALA A 503 -10.66 22.78 -21.34
CA ALA A 503 -9.71 21.89 -20.67
C ALA A 503 -10.39 20.88 -19.74
N LEU A 504 -11.46 21.30 -19.05
CA LEU A 504 -12.15 20.44 -18.10
C LEU A 504 -12.95 19.32 -18.79
N ILE A 505 -13.45 19.55 -20.01
CA ILE A 505 -14.05 18.50 -20.86
C ILE A 505 -13.01 17.44 -21.21
N GLU A 506 -11.82 17.85 -21.66
CA GLU A 506 -10.76 16.91 -21.98
C GLU A 506 -10.28 16.14 -20.75
N LEU A 507 -10.10 16.81 -19.60
CA LEU A 507 -9.79 16.13 -18.34
C LEU A 507 -10.87 15.12 -17.93
N ALA A 508 -12.15 15.42 -18.16
CA ALA A 508 -13.25 14.50 -17.84
C ALA A 508 -13.13 13.18 -18.61
N LYS A 509 -12.81 13.23 -19.90
CA LYS A 509 -12.56 12.04 -20.74
C LYS A 509 -11.43 11.18 -20.16
N TRP A 510 -10.33 11.81 -19.75
CA TRP A 510 -9.21 11.11 -19.13
C TRP A 510 -9.53 10.57 -17.74
N PHE A 511 -10.34 11.27 -16.93
CA PHE A 511 -10.80 10.74 -15.65
C PHE A 511 -11.68 9.50 -15.80
N HIS A 512 -12.48 9.41 -16.87
CA HIS A 512 -13.18 8.18 -17.25
C HIS A 512 -12.20 7.07 -17.62
N ALA A 513 -11.27 7.35 -18.55
CA ALA A 513 -10.28 6.37 -18.99
C ALA A 513 -9.46 5.78 -17.83
N MET A 514 -9.04 6.62 -16.88
CA MET A 514 -8.10 6.28 -15.81
C MET A 514 -8.75 5.96 -14.45
N ASP A 515 -10.06 5.66 -14.42
CA ASP A 515 -10.79 5.25 -13.21
C ASP A 515 -10.82 6.26 -12.06
N HIS A 516 -10.69 7.55 -12.36
CA HIS A 516 -10.93 8.62 -11.38
C HIS A 516 -12.45 8.84 -11.18
N THR A 517 -13.15 7.76 -10.82
CA THR A 517 -14.62 7.61 -10.81
C THR A 517 -15.40 8.74 -10.15
N HIS A 518 -14.86 9.31 -9.06
CA HIS A 518 -15.46 10.47 -8.39
C HIS A 518 -15.46 11.73 -9.26
N TYR A 519 -14.34 12.02 -9.94
CA TYR A 519 -14.21 13.17 -10.83
C TYR A 519 -14.91 12.90 -12.17
N ALA A 520 -14.78 11.68 -12.70
CA ALA A 520 -15.52 11.22 -13.89
C ALA A 520 -17.04 11.38 -13.73
N ARG A 521 -17.59 11.13 -12.54
CA ARG A 521 -19.02 11.30 -12.26
C ARG A 521 -19.45 12.76 -12.19
N TRP A 522 -18.72 13.58 -11.44
CA TRP A 522 -19.21 14.89 -11.00
C TRP A 522 -18.72 16.07 -11.85
N ILE A 523 -17.63 15.93 -12.61
CA ILE A 523 -17.21 16.95 -13.57
C ILE A 523 -18.24 17.14 -14.71
N PRO A 524 -18.82 16.10 -15.32
CA PRO A 524 -19.87 16.28 -16.31
C PRO A 524 -21.08 17.06 -15.77
N VAL A 525 -21.46 16.81 -14.50
CA VAL A 525 -22.52 17.57 -13.81
C VAL A 525 -22.12 19.05 -13.67
N HIS A 526 -20.89 19.32 -13.23
CA HIS A 526 -20.36 20.69 -13.14
C HIS A 526 -20.33 21.39 -14.49
N LEU A 527 -19.86 20.72 -15.55
CA LEU A 527 -19.82 21.26 -16.92
C LEU A 527 -21.21 21.62 -17.44
N ARG A 528 -22.20 20.75 -17.20
CA ARG A 528 -23.61 21.03 -17.50
C ARG A 528 -24.11 22.29 -16.77
N ASP A 529 -23.82 22.43 -15.48
CA ASP A 529 -24.23 23.61 -14.70
C ASP A 529 -23.60 24.89 -15.26
N MET A 530 -22.30 24.84 -15.57
CA MET A 530 -21.57 25.96 -16.15
C MET A 530 -22.11 26.36 -17.54
N ALA A 531 -22.53 25.38 -18.34
CA ALA A 531 -23.14 25.62 -19.64
C ALA A 531 -24.53 26.27 -19.54
N GLU A 532 -25.27 26.02 -18.45
CA GLU A 532 -26.62 26.53 -18.22
C GLU A 532 -26.64 27.92 -17.55
N LEU A 533 -25.49 28.42 -17.06
CA LEU A 533 -25.35 29.73 -16.43
C LEU A 533 -25.90 30.90 -17.26
N PRO A 534 -25.70 31.00 -18.59
CA PRO A 534 -26.23 32.12 -19.37
C PRO A 534 -27.75 32.25 -19.31
N ARG A 535 -28.48 31.17 -18.97
CA ARG A 535 -29.92 31.15 -18.81
C ARG A 535 -30.34 31.29 -17.34
N THR A 536 -29.69 30.56 -16.44
CA THR A 536 -30.06 30.50 -15.01
C THR A 536 -29.54 31.69 -14.22
N HIS A 537 -28.32 32.15 -14.51
CA HIS A 537 -27.66 33.29 -13.86
C HIS A 537 -26.89 34.15 -14.88
N PRO A 538 -27.58 34.94 -15.73
CA PRO A 538 -26.93 35.70 -16.81
C PRO A 538 -25.83 36.66 -16.31
N SER A 539 -26.04 37.28 -15.14
CA SER A 539 -25.06 38.17 -14.49
C SER A 539 -23.80 37.42 -14.06
N ILE A 540 -23.94 36.23 -13.47
CA ILE A 540 -22.81 35.36 -13.10
C ILE A 540 -22.09 34.89 -14.37
N ALA A 541 -22.81 34.49 -15.41
CA ALA A 541 -22.20 34.09 -16.68
C ALA A 541 -21.35 35.22 -17.29
N GLN A 542 -21.82 36.47 -17.22
CA GLN A 542 -21.05 37.63 -17.65
C GLN A 542 -19.83 37.86 -16.74
N ALA A 543 -19.99 37.76 -15.42
CA ALA A 543 -18.90 37.90 -14.47
C ALA A 543 -17.81 36.83 -14.70
N PHE A 544 -18.21 35.58 -14.94
CA PHE A 544 -17.29 34.48 -15.23
C PHE A 544 -16.57 34.69 -16.56
N ARG A 545 -17.25 35.19 -17.61
CA ARG A 545 -16.59 35.58 -18.88
C ARG A 545 -15.61 36.73 -18.71
N ALA A 546 -15.87 37.66 -17.79
CA ALA A 546 -14.92 38.70 -17.37
C ALA A 546 -13.79 38.14 -16.47
N GLY A 547 -13.86 36.85 -16.14
CA GLY A 547 -12.88 36.07 -15.40
C GLY A 547 -13.17 35.92 -13.91
N ASN A 548 -14.23 36.50 -13.36
CA ASN A 548 -14.52 36.53 -11.90
C ASN A 548 -14.93 35.16 -11.31
N PHE A 549 -14.56 34.06 -11.97
CA PHE A 549 -14.60 32.70 -11.43
C PHE A 549 -13.28 32.29 -10.77
N SER A 550 -12.22 33.10 -10.91
CA SER A 550 -10.93 32.93 -10.24
C SER A 550 -10.53 34.16 -9.43
N VAL A 551 -9.59 33.97 -8.50
CA VAL A 551 -9.18 34.96 -7.50
C VAL A 551 -7.79 35.50 -7.82
N GLN A 552 -7.65 36.82 -7.86
CA GLN A 552 -6.35 37.49 -7.96
C GLN A 552 -6.06 38.28 -6.68
N LYS A 553 -5.04 37.88 -5.92
CA LYS A 553 -4.66 38.54 -4.65
C LYS A 553 -3.58 39.63 -4.82
N THR A 554 -2.87 39.64 -5.95
CA THR A 554 -1.74 40.55 -6.20
C THR A 554 -1.87 41.21 -7.57
N LYS A 555 -1.18 42.33 -7.78
CA LYS A 555 -1.13 43.01 -9.10
C LYS A 555 -0.22 42.30 -10.12
N LYS A 556 0.39 41.17 -9.77
CA LYS A 556 1.29 40.45 -10.68
C LYS A 556 0.50 39.83 -11.84
N VAL A 557 1.04 39.90 -13.05
CA VAL A 557 0.50 39.19 -14.20
C VAL A 557 0.56 37.68 -13.97
N PHE A 558 -0.33 36.93 -14.62
CA PHE A 558 -0.41 35.47 -14.57
C PHE A 558 -0.51 34.89 -13.14
N SER A 559 -1.12 35.63 -12.20
CA SER A 559 -1.13 35.29 -10.77
C SER A 559 -2.49 34.86 -10.22
N SER A 560 -3.53 34.82 -11.05
CA SER A 560 -4.87 34.37 -10.63
C SER A 560 -4.85 32.90 -10.18
N MET A 561 -5.74 32.52 -9.28
CA MET A 561 -5.81 31.17 -8.70
C MET A 561 -7.25 30.74 -8.47
N ALA A 562 -7.47 29.43 -8.28
CA ALA A 562 -8.80 28.91 -7.96
C ALA A 562 -9.31 29.43 -6.60
N ILE A 563 -10.64 29.51 -6.44
CA ILE A 563 -11.28 29.99 -5.20
C ILE A 563 -10.90 29.12 -4.00
N ASP A 564 -10.90 27.79 -4.15
CA ASP A 564 -10.51 26.85 -3.10
C ASP A 564 -9.01 26.94 -2.76
N GLN A 565 -8.16 27.29 -3.73
CA GLN A 565 -6.75 27.58 -3.47
C GLN A 565 -6.56 28.85 -2.63
N ALA A 566 -7.32 29.91 -2.93
CA ALA A 566 -7.29 31.13 -2.14
C ALA A 566 -7.77 30.87 -0.70
N HIS A 567 -8.80 30.05 -0.54
CA HIS A 567 -9.28 29.60 0.77
C HIS A 567 -8.23 28.81 1.55
N GLU A 568 -7.52 27.86 0.93
CA GLU A 568 -6.47 27.09 1.62
C GLU A 568 -5.29 27.97 2.05
N GLN A 569 -4.93 28.99 1.27
CA GLN A 569 -3.93 29.98 1.68
C GLN A 569 -4.38 30.79 2.90
N MET A 570 -5.65 31.19 2.97
CA MET A 570 -6.19 31.89 4.15
C MET A 570 -6.19 31.00 5.38
N ASN A 571 -6.50 29.71 5.21
CA ASN A 571 -6.41 28.72 6.27
C ASN A 571 -4.95 28.51 6.75
N ALA A 572 -3.96 28.62 5.87
CA ALA A 572 -2.55 28.50 6.25
C ALA A 572 -2.08 29.67 7.15
N CYS A 573 -2.61 30.89 6.99
CA CYS A 573 -2.24 32.06 7.80
C CYS A 573 -2.58 31.90 9.31
N ILE A 574 -3.44 30.94 9.65
CA ILE A 574 -4.04 30.74 10.97
C ILE A 574 -3.79 29.32 11.52
N LYS A 575 -3.26 28.39 10.71
CA LYS A 575 -2.80 27.06 11.11
C LYS A 575 -1.33 27.15 11.55
N GLY A 576 -1.02 26.79 12.81
CA GLY A 576 0.38 26.65 13.27
C GLY A 576 1.06 25.36 12.78
N ASP A 577 2.30 25.11 13.19
CA ASP A 577 3.14 23.96 12.75
C ASP A 577 2.51 22.55 12.98
N GLY A 578 1.46 22.45 13.80
CA GLY A 578 0.70 21.22 14.06
C GLY A 578 -0.59 21.04 13.24
N GLY A 579 -0.94 21.99 12.37
CA GLY A 579 -2.24 22.01 11.68
C GLY A 579 -3.43 22.32 12.61
N ALA A 580 -4.66 22.06 12.14
CA ALA A 580 -5.89 22.26 12.93
C ALA A 580 -6.36 20.99 13.69
N VAL A 581 -5.53 19.94 13.73
CA VAL A 581 -5.90 18.64 14.30
C VAL A 581 -6.06 18.76 15.82
N GLY A 582 -7.24 18.41 16.34
CA GLY A 582 -7.60 18.54 17.76
C GLY A 582 -8.11 19.93 18.16
N LEU A 583 -8.20 20.89 17.23
CA LEU A 583 -8.74 22.22 17.50
C LEU A 583 -10.25 22.17 17.81
N THR A 584 -11.00 21.34 17.08
CA THR A 584 -12.45 21.12 17.27
C THR A 584 -12.77 20.37 18.56
N ASP A 585 -11.81 19.62 19.11
CA ASP A 585 -11.98 18.81 20.32
C ASP A 585 -11.79 19.61 21.61
N ASN A 586 -11.34 20.88 21.48
CA ASN A 586 -11.24 21.83 22.57
C ASN A 586 -12.16 23.03 22.27
N PRO A 587 -13.39 23.05 22.84
CA PRO A 587 -14.36 24.12 22.60
C PRO A 587 -13.82 25.53 22.86
N SER A 588 -12.94 25.69 23.86
CA SER A 588 -12.33 26.98 24.18
C SER A 588 -11.25 27.38 23.17
N ALA A 589 -10.46 26.43 22.67
CA ALA A 589 -9.50 26.69 21.60
C ALA A 589 -10.22 27.02 20.29
N LEU A 590 -11.28 26.30 19.97
CA LEU A 590 -12.15 26.55 18.82
C LEU A 590 -12.80 27.94 18.91
N LEU A 591 -13.39 28.31 20.05
CA LEU A 591 -14.02 29.62 20.25
C LEU A 591 -13.01 30.77 20.11
N ARG A 592 -11.82 30.66 20.72
CA ARG A 592 -10.74 31.64 20.54
C ARG A 592 -10.38 31.82 19.06
N TRP A 593 -10.38 30.72 18.32
CA TRP A 593 -10.05 30.71 16.90
C TRP A 593 -11.16 31.30 16.03
N MET A 594 -12.43 30.98 16.33
CA MET A 594 -13.61 31.53 15.63
C MET A 594 -13.71 33.05 15.77
N VAL A 595 -13.27 33.62 16.90
CA VAL A 595 -13.34 35.07 17.18
C VAL A 595 -12.09 35.81 16.73
N ALA A 596 -10.88 35.32 17.06
CA ALA A 596 -9.64 36.03 16.78
C ALA A 596 -9.05 35.70 15.39
N GLY A 597 -9.30 34.51 14.85
CA GLY A 597 -8.72 34.03 13.59
C GLY A 597 -9.00 34.95 12.40
N PRO A 598 -10.26 35.35 12.14
CA PRO A 598 -10.59 36.29 11.07
C PRO A 598 -9.85 37.63 11.16
N GLU A 599 -9.73 38.19 12.37
CA GLU A 599 -9.06 39.47 12.61
C GLU A 599 -7.54 39.39 12.48
N VAL A 600 -6.94 38.28 12.91
CA VAL A 600 -5.50 38.01 12.73
C VAL A 600 -5.18 37.85 11.25
N ALA A 601 -5.94 37.02 10.52
CA ALA A 601 -5.74 36.83 9.09
C ALA A 601 -5.86 38.15 8.31
N ARG A 602 -6.86 38.97 8.65
CA ARG A 602 -7.06 40.31 8.07
C ARG A 602 -5.89 41.25 8.36
N SER A 603 -5.40 41.27 9.60
CA SER A 603 -4.28 42.14 10.01
C SER A 603 -2.98 41.76 9.29
N ILE A 604 -2.69 40.45 9.15
CA ILE A 604 -1.56 39.95 8.37
C ILE A 604 -1.67 40.39 6.91
N GLN A 605 -2.85 40.20 6.30
CA GLN A 605 -3.07 40.56 4.90
C GLN A 605 -2.88 42.05 4.64
N GLU A 606 -3.40 42.91 5.50
CA GLU A 606 -3.21 44.36 5.38
C GLU A 606 -1.76 44.79 5.59
N PHE A 607 -1.04 44.13 6.50
CA PHE A 607 0.39 44.34 6.70
C PHE A 607 1.23 43.93 5.49
N GLU A 608 0.92 42.79 4.87
CA GLU A 608 1.58 42.35 3.65
C GLU A 608 1.30 43.29 2.47
N ILE A 609 0.10 43.89 2.42
CA ILE A 609 -0.25 44.90 1.41
C ILE A 609 0.49 46.22 1.67
N GLY A 610 0.56 46.68 2.92
CA GLY A 610 1.21 47.94 3.31
C GLY A 610 2.74 47.91 3.29
N SER A 611 3.37 46.74 3.46
CA SER A 611 4.83 46.59 3.53
C SER A 611 5.51 46.39 2.17
N LYS A 612 4.76 46.15 1.08
CA LYS A 612 5.31 45.97 -0.27
C LYS A 612 5.40 47.32 -1.01
N LYS A 613 6.58 47.94 -0.98
CA LYS A 613 6.94 49.17 -1.75
C LYS A 613 7.23 48.95 -3.25
N SER A 614 6.92 47.78 -3.80
CA SER A 614 7.30 47.42 -5.17
C SER A 614 6.06 47.39 -6.08
N ASP A 615 6.02 48.30 -7.06
CA ASP A 615 5.07 48.28 -8.19
C ASP A 615 5.43 47.21 -9.25
N ASP A 616 6.28 46.23 -8.92
CA ASP A 616 6.69 45.19 -9.86
C ASP A 616 5.53 44.22 -10.15
N THR A 617 4.95 44.38 -11.34
CA THR A 617 3.87 43.56 -11.87
C THR A 617 4.36 42.24 -12.46
N ARG A 618 5.68 42.00 -12.54
CA ARG A 618 6.25 40.77 -13.11
C ARG A 618 5.94 39.55 -12.25
N HIS A 619 5.77 38.43 -12.93
CA HIS A 619 5.58 37.14 -12.29
C HIS A 619 6.89 36.73 -11.56
N HIS A 620 6.76 36.03 -10.43
CA HIS A 620 7.92 35.64 -9.60
C HIS A 620 8.88 34.67 -10.30
N ASP A 621 8.38 33.93 -11.29
CA ASP A 621 9.20 33.05 -12.11
C ASP A 621 10.06 33.82 -13.12
N GLN A 622 9.76 35.09 -13.46
CA GLN A 622 10.57 35.90 -14.38
C GLN A 622 11.90 36.38 -13.79
N THR A 623 12.38 35.73 -12.73
CA THR A 623 13.70 36.01 -12.14
C THR A 623 14.75 35.14 -12.79
N THR A 624 15.94 35.69 -13.05
CA THR A 624 17.07 34.97 -13.68
C THR A 624 17.37 33.65 -12.98
N SER A 625 17.33 33.62 -11.64
CA SER A 625 17.59 32.40 -10.85
C SER A 625 16.63 31.25 -11.16
N VAL A 626 15.34 31.55 -11.36
CA VAL A 626 14.32 30.54 -11.68
C VAL A 626 14.50 30.06 -13.12
N GLN A 627 14.79 30.98 -14.06
CA GLN A 627 15.03 30.64 -15.47
C GLN A 627 16.26 29.74 -15.64
N VAL A 628 17.39 30.12 -15.03
CA VAL A 628 18.64 29.34 -15.07
C VAL A 628 18.44 27.96 -14.44
N SER A 629 17.75 27.88 -13.29
CA SER A 629 17.45 26.60 -12.65
C SER A 629 16.54 25.73 -13.51
N PHE A 630 15.52 26.29 -14.15
CA PHE A 630 14.63 25.56 -15.05
C PHE A 630 15.39 24.98 -16.25
N ILE A 631 16.19 25.81 -16.95
CA ILE A 631 16.99 25.39 -18.11
C ILE A 631 17.97 24.28 -17.73
N LYS A 632 18.65 24.43 -16.58
CA LYS A 632 19.57 23.40 -16.05
C LYS A 632 18.82 22.08 -15.84
N ASP A 633 17.69 22.12 -15.16
CA ASP A 633 16.93 20.90 -14.82
C ASP A 633 16.41 20.20 -16.09
N VAL A 634 15.94 20.95 -17.09
CA VAL A 634 15.52 20.36 -18.37
C VAL A 634 16.70 19.71 -19.09
N ARG A 635 17.86 20.38 -19.18
CA ARG A 635 19.07 19.79 -19.79
C ARG A 635 19.51 18.52 -19.07
N SER A 636 19.49 18.52 -17.74
CA SER A 636 19.80 17.33 -16.94
C SER A 636 18.82 16.19 -17.21
N LEU A 637 17.52 16.47 -17.33
CA LEU A 637 16.51 15.44 -17.62
C LEU A 637 16.65 14.88 -19.02
N VAL A 638 16.85 15.73 -20.03
CA VAL A 638 17.13 15.30 -21.42
C VAL A 638 18.33 14.34 -21.42
N SER A 639 19.44 14.74 -20.78
CA SER A 639 20.64 13.91 -20.70
C SER A 639 20.39 12.58 -19.97
N ALA A 640 19.63 12.58 -18.88
CA ALA A 640 19.28 11.36 -18.15
C ALA A 640 18.40 10.41 -18.98
N MET A 641 17.42 10.93 -19.72
CA MET A 641 16.56 10.13 -20.59
C MET A 641 17.32 9.60 -21.82
N GLU A 642 18.24 10.38 -22.40
CA GLU A 642 19.15 9.92 -23.46
C GLU A 642 20.12 8.86 -22.96
N HIS A 643 20.63 8.99 -21.73
CA HIS A 643 21.46 7.96 -21.10
C HIS A 643 20.71 6.63 -20.96
N PHE A 644 19.40 6.71 -20.67
CA PHE A 644 18.54 5.54 -20.72
C PHE A 644 18.18 5.11 -22.14
N GLY A 645 18.36 5.95 -23.16
CA GLY A 645 17.94 5.75 -24.53
C GLY A 645 16.65 6.52 -24.82
N ASN A 646 16.71 7.41 -25.82
CA ASN A 646 15.63 8.32 -26.19
C ASN A 646 14.33 7.53 -26.46
N PRO A 647 13.24 7.78 -25.69
CA PRO A 647 12.00 7.01 -25.84
C PRO A 647 11.33 7.15 -27.22
N PHE A 648 11.64 8.21 -27.98
CA PHE A 648 11.07 8.45 -29.30
C PHE A 648 11.86 7.80 -30.46
N GLU A 649 13.06 7.28 -30.19
CA GLU A 649 13.89 6.55 -31.16
C GLU A 649 13.64 5.04 -31.16
N GLU A 650 12.92 4.52 -30.17
CA GLU A 650 12.57 3.09 -30.11
C GLU A 650 11.77 2.66 -31.34
N GLU A 651 12.07 1.48 -31.91
CA GLU A 651 11.43 0.95 -33.11
C GLU A 651 10.68 -0.36 -32.88
N SER A 652 10.85 -0.97 -31.70
CA SER A 652 10.14 -2.20 -31.35
C SER A 652 8.62 -1.98 -31.24
N LYS A 653 7.87 -3.07 -31.42
CA LYS A 653 6.43 -3.13 -31.16
C LYS A 653 6.12 -3.40 -29.67
N ASP A 654 7.15 -3.36 -28.83
CA ASP A 654 7.06 -3.59 -27.41
C ASP A 654 6.97 -2.24 -26.68
N LEU A 655 6.27 -2.23 -25.55
CA LEU A 655 6.25 -1.09 -24.65
C LEU A 655 7.26 -1.35 -23.53
N ILE A 656 8.22 -0.45 -23.31
CA ILE A 656 9.37 -0.69 -22.42
C ILE A 656 9.51 0.36 -21.32
N VAL A 657 9.91 -0.09 -20.13
CA VAL A 657 10.29 0.78 -19.02
C VAL A 657 11.59 1.50 -19.38
N LEU A 658 11.61 2.82 -19.24
CA LEU A 658 12.67 3.68 -19.77
C LEU A 658 14.07 3.29 -19.27
N HIS A 659 14.25 3.18 -17.95
CA HIS A 659 15.56 2.96 -17.33
C HIS A 659 16.00 1.49 -17.31
N SER A 660 15.06 0.56 -17.07
CA SER A 660 15.37 -0.88 -16.90
C SER A 660 15.27 -1.67 -18.20
N LYS A 661 14.60 -1.10 -19.22
CA LYS A 661 14.27 -1.74 -20.49
C LYS A 661 13.41 -3.01 -20.34
N GLU A 662 12.65 -3.08 -19.26
CA GLU A 662 11.68 -4.15 -19.02
C GLU A 662 10.49 -3.97 -19.96
N ILE A 663 10.11 -5.04 -20.67
CA ILE A 663 8.94 -5.03 -21.56
C ILE A 663 7.68 -5.17 -20.71
N ALA A 664 6.75 -4.24 -20.87
CA ALA A 664 5.42 -4.31 -20.29
C ALA A 664 4.61 -5.47 -20.90
N GLY A 665 3.64 -6.01 -20.14
CA GLY A 665 2.85 -7.15 -20.61
C GLY A 665 2.10 -6.86 -21.93
N PRO A 666 1.75 -7.88 -22.73
CA PRO A 666 1.14 -7.68 -24.05
C PRO A 666 -0.14 -6.83 -24.04
N SER A 667 -0.89 -6.86 -22.94
CA SER A 667 -2.10 -6.04 -22.74
C SER A 667 -1.81 -4.55 -22.56
N ALA A 668 -0.60 -4.17 -22.15
CA ALA A 668 -0.24 -2.78 -21.88
C ALA A 668 -0.14 -1.94 -23.16
N ALA A 669 0.48 -2.48 -24.22
CA ALA A 669 0.55 -1.80 -25.52
C ALA A 669 -0.85 -1.59 -26.12
N GLU A 670 -1.75 -2.58 -25.98
CA GLU A 670 -3.13 -2.45 -26.44
C GLU A 670 -3.95 -1.44 -25.61
N ALA A 671 -3.73 -1.42 -24.29
CA ALA A 671 -4.32 -0.42 -23.40
C ALA A 671 -3.89 1.00 -23.80
N VAL A 672 -2.61 1.21 -24.11
CA VAL A 672 -2.07 2.49 -24.59
C VAL A 672 -2.73 2.92 -25.91
N ARG A 673 -2.96 1.99 -26.85
CA ARG A 673 -3.62 2.31 -28.13
C ARG A 673 -5.07 2.77 -27.96
N LYS A 674 -5.80 2.16 -27.03
CA LYS A 674 -7.27 2.34 -26.90
C LYS A 674 -7.70 3.33 -25.82
N VAL A 675 -6.79 3.78 -24.95
CA VAL A 675 -7.15 4.56 -23.74
C VAL A 675 -7.96 5.82 -24.05
N LYS A 676 -7.56 6.60 -25.06
CA LYS A 676 -8.21 7.86 -25.42
C LYS A 676 -9.64 7.66 -25.90
N GLN A 677 -9.82 6.73 -26.85
CA GLN A 677 -11.14 6.34 -27.37
C GLN A 677 -12.05 5.77 -26.26
N THR A 678 -11.46 5.00 -25.33
CA THR A 678 -12.21 4.44 -24.19
C THR A 678 -12.75 5.54 -23.30
N GLY A 679 -11.92 6.55 -22.97
CA GLY A 679 -12.33 7.71 -22.17
C GLY A 679 -13.41 8.56 -22.85
N GLU A 680 -13.24 8.84 -24.15
CA GLU A 680 -14.22 9.58 -24.97
C GLU A 680 -15.58 8.89 -24.96
N HIS A 681 -15.63 7.61 -25.34
CA HIS A 681 -16.88 6.84 -25.38
C HIS A 681 -17.56 6.77 -24.00
N GLN A 682 -16.79 6.59 -22.92
CA GLN A 682 -17.34 6.52 -21.57
C GLN A 682 -17.89 7.85 -21.08
N PHE A 683 -17.22 8.96 -21.38
CA PHE A 683 -17.69 10.30 -21.05
C PHE A 683 -18.98 10.65 -21.82
N GLU A 684 -19.03 10.35 -23.11
CA GLU A 684 -20.21 10.57 -23.96
C GLU A 684 -21.39 9.72 -23.50
N ALA A 685 -21.17 8.43 -23.25
CA ALA A 685 -22.20 7.53 -22.73
C ALA A 685 -22.73 8.01 -21.37
N PHE A 686 -21.85 8.42 -20.47
CA PHE A 686 -22.25 8.96 -19.16
C PHE A 686 -23.09 10.24 -19.32
N THR A 687 -22.64 11.18 -20.14
CA THR A 687 -23.36 12.45 -20.39
C THR A 687 -24.75 12.18 -20.97
N ARG A 688 -24.83 11.32 -21.98
CA ARG A 688 -26.10 10.94 -22.63
C ARG A 688 -27.07 10.25 -21.66
N GLU A 689 -26.64 9.14 -21.06
CA GLU A 689 -27.53 8.30 -20.23
C GLU A 689 -27.95 8.98 -18.92
N ARG A 690 -27.06 9.79 -18.31
CA ARG A 690 -27.27 10.34 -16.96
C ARG A 690 -27.75 11.79 -16.95
N LEU A 691 -27.32 12.61 -17.91
CA LEU A 691 -27.61 14.06 -17.91
C LEU A 691 -28.69 14.43 -18.93
N VAL A 692 -28.67 13.83 -20.12
CA VAL A 692 -29.59 14.17 -21.22
C VAL A 692 -30.85 13.28 -21.18
N GLU A 693 -30.68 11.98 -21.43
CA GLU A 693 -31.79 11.02 -21.47
C GLU A 693 -32.31 10.67 -20.07
N ARG A 694 -31.45 10.81 -19.05
CA ARG A 694 -31.75 10.50 -17.64
C ARG A 694 -32.33 9.09 -17.44
N THR A 695 -31.95 8.14 -18.30
CA THR A 695 -32.38 6.73 -18.25
C THR A 695 -31.82 6.01 -17.04
N LYS A 696 -30.86 6.62 -16.35
CA LYS A 696 -29.96 5.93 -15.45
C LYS A 696 -29.51 6.93 -14.35
N PRO A 697 -29.58 6.60 -13.04
CA PRO A 697 -29.19 7.50 -11.93
C PRO A 697 -27.74 8.00 -11.91
N VAL A 698 -27.46 9.20 -11.40
CA VAL A 698 -26.08 9.72 -11.34
C VAL A 698 -25.17 8.94 -10.36
N ASP A 699 -25.75 8.34 -9.33
CA ASP A 699 -25.05 7.62 -8.27
C ASP A 699 -24.75 6.15 -8.59
N ASP A 700 -25.30 5.63 -9.68
CA ASP A 700 -25.02 4.28 -10.17
C ASP A 700 -23.53 4.04 -10.39
N THR A 701 -23.16 2.76 -10.29
CA THR A 701 -21.80 2.29 -10.55
C THR A 701 -21.39 2.61 -11.98
N ILE A 702 -20.21 3.24 -12.12
CA ILE A 702 -19.53 3.43 -13.41
C ILE A 702 -18.52 2.29 -13.56
N THR A 703 -18.47 1.67 -14.73
CA THR A 703 -17.51 0.61 -15.07
C THR A 703 -16.08 1.11 -14.92
N ARG A 704 -15.20 0.28 -14.33
CA ARG A 704 -13.77 0.59 -14.17
C ARG A 704 -12.94 -0.16 -15.22
N ASN A 705 -11.99 0.54 -15.84
CA ASN A 705 -11.09 0.03 -16.88
C ASN A 705 -9.90 -0.76 -16.32
N LYS A 706 -9.46 -0.44 -15.09
CA LYS A 706 -8.31 -1.02 -14.39
C LYS A 706 -7.05 -1.04 -15.27
N LEU A 707 -6.78 0.06 -15.96
CA LEU A 707 -5.63 0.18 -16.85
C LEU A 707 -4.32 0.05 -16.05
N MET A 708 -3.51 -0.94 -16.42
CA MET A 708 -2.19 -1.19 -15.83
C MET A 708 -1.18 -1.18 -16.95
N VAL A 709 -0.35 -0.13 -17.03
CA VAL A 709 0.62 0.05 -18.11
C VAL A 709 1.99 -0.54 -17.74
N PHE A 710 2.63 -0.03 -16.67
CA PHE A 710 3.94 -0.52 -16.21
C PHE A 710 3.93 -1.12 -14.78
N GLY A 711 2.74 -1.45 -14.27
CA GLY A 711 2.55 -1.94 -12.91
C GLY A 711 2.97 -3.40 -12.71
N THR A 712 4.03 -3.63 -11.92
CA THR A 712 4.18 -4.87 -11.16
C THR A 712 3.00 -5.03 -10.21
N SER A 713 2.47 -6.24 -10.10
CA SER A 713 1.43 -6.62 -9.14
C SER A 713 1.85 -6.32 -7.69
N THR A 714 1.66 -5.08 -7.24
CA THR A 714 1.51 -4.76 -5.82
C THR A 714 0.04 -4.52 -5.55
N VAL A 715 -0.74 -5.60 -5.71
CA VAL A 715 -1.79 -5.83 -4.72
C VAL A 715 -1.06 -5.73 -3.39
N ARG A 716 -1.35 -4.69 -2.61
CA ARG A 716 -0.97 -4.62 -1.20
C ARG A 716 -1.67 -5.82 -0.55
N ARG A 717 -1.02 -6.99 -0.59
CA ARG A 717 -1.49 -8.17 0.12
C ARG A 717 -1.49 -7.75 1.58
N VAL A 718 -2.70 -7.56 2.11
CA VAL A 718 -2.93 -7.64 3.55
C VAL A 718 -2.12 -8.81 4.04
N SER A 719 -1.33 -8.63 5.11
CA SER A 719 -0.33 -9.62 5.52
C SER A 719 -0.97 -11.02 5.49
N LYS A 720 -0.27 -12.02 4.92
CA LYS A 720 -0.77 -13.41 4.84
C LYS A 720 -1.30 -13.91 6.18
N HIS A 721 -0.79 -13.36 7.29
CA HIS A 721 -1.19 -13.67 8.65
C HIS A 721 -2.54 -13.02 9.06
N THR A 722 -2.79 -11.77 8.66
CA THR A 722 -4.02 -11.04 8.97
C THR A 722 -5.18 -11.53 8.11
N GLN A 723 -4.93 -11.84 6.83
CA GLN A 723 -5.94 -12.36 5.91
C GLN A 723 -6.35 -13.80 6.27
N LYS A 724 -5.40 -14.65 6.68
CA LYS A 724 -5.70 -15.99 7.24
C LYS A 724 -6.51 -15.91 8.52
N LEU A 725 -6.15 -15.06 9.47
CA LEU A 725 -6.82 -14.99 10.77
C LEU A 725 -8.28 -14.53 10.67
N VAL A 726 -8.59 -13.61 9.74
CA VAL A 726 -9.96 -13.08 9.57
C VAL A 726 -10.86 -14.09 8.86
N SER A 727 -10.41 -14.73 7.77
CA SER A 727 -11.17 -15.81 7.12
C SER A 727 -11.35 -16.99 8.08
N LEU A 728 -10.28 -17.48 8.71
CA LEU A 728 -10.35 -18.64 9.60
C LEU A 728 -11.31 -18.45 10.78
N LYS A 729 -11.40 -17.24 11.34
CA LYS A 729 -12.35 -16.94 12.42
C LYS A 729 -13.80 -16.95 11.95
N GLN A 730 -14.09 -16.32 10.80
CA GLN A 730 -15.43 -16.30 10.22
C GLN A 730 -15.90 -17.71 9.81
N ASP A 731 -14.99 -18.53 9.32
CA ASP A 731 -15.28 -19.87 8.80
C ASP A 731 -15.46 -20.92 9.89
N MET A 732 -14.67 -20.85 10.97
CA MET A 732 -14.88 -21.68 12.17
C MET A 732 -16.20 -21.35 12.85
N GLU A 733 -16.60 -20.07 12.84
CA GLU A 733 -17.85 -19.62 13.43
C GLU A 733 -19.06 -20.12 12.62
N LEU A 734 -19.01 -20.06 11.28
CA LEU A 734 -20.05 -20.59 10.40
C LEU A 734 -20.22 -22.11 10.55
N PHE A 735 -19.13 -22.89 10.51
CA PHE A 735 -19.20 -24.35 10.66
C PHE A 735 -19.69 -24.77 12.04
N SER A 736 -19.25 -24.07 13.09
CA SER A 736 -19.73 -24.34 14.46
C SER A 736 -21.22 -24.06 14.58
N ARG A 737 -21.72 -22.97 13.97
CA ARG A 737 -23.16 -22.66 13.92
C ARG A 737 -23.95 -23.72 13.14
N LEU A 738 -23.44 -24.17 11.98
CA LEU A 738 -24.07 -25.23 11.18
C LEU A 738 -24.10 -26.57 11.94
N TYR A 739 -23.01 -26.94 12.61
CA TYR A 739 -22.93 -28.15 13.43
C TYR A 739 -23.92 -28.13 14.60
N ILE A 740 -23.99 -27.00 15.32
CA ILE A 740 -24.96 -26.79 16.42
C ILE A 740 -26.40 -26.79 15.88
N ALA A 741 -26.65 -26.16 14.74
CA ALA A 741 -27.96 -26.15 14.08
C ALA A 741 -28.40 -27.57 13.68
N CYS A 742 -27.50 -28.39 13.13
CA CYS A 742 -27.79 -29.80 12.84
C CYS A 742 -28.09 -30.60 14.12
N GLN A 743 -27.37 -30.37 15.21
CA GLN A 743 -27.66 -31.04 16.49
C GLN A 743 -28.99 -30.64 17.12
N THR A 744 -29.42 -29.39 16.94
CA THR A 744 -30.65 -28.85 17.55
C THR A 744 -31.91 -29.07 16.70
N ARG A 745 -31.77 -29.30 15.38
CA ARG A 745 -32.89 -29.43 14.44
C ARG A 745 -33.00 -30.82 13.78
N ASP A 746 -32.41 -31.84 14.39
CA ASP A 746 -32.36 -33.21 13.84
C ASP A 746 -31.79 -33.28 12.41
N GLY A 747 -30.86 -32.36 12.10
CA GLY A 747 -30.21 -32.27 10.80
C GLY A 747 -29.25 -33.44 10.58
N ASN A 748 -29.14 -33.91 9.35
CA ASN A 748 -28.30 -35.06 9.01
C ASN A 748 -26.79 -34.72 9.16
N LEU A 749 -26.23 -34.99 10.34
CA LEU A 749 -24.81 -34.81 10.62
C LEU A 749 -23.91 -35.65 9.70
N HIS A 750 -24.39 -36.80 9.21
CA HIS A 750 -23.61 -37.59 8.28
C HIS A 750 -23.46 -36.85 6.93
N GLU A 751 -24.52 -36.17 6.48
CA GLU A 751 -24.47 -35.35 5.27
C GLU A 751 -23.57 -34.13 5.44
N LEU A 752 -23.65 -33.42 6.57
CA LEU A 752 -22.79 -32.25 6.84
C LEU A 752 -21.29 -32.56 6.70
N PHE A 753 -20.82 -33.72 7.20
CA PHE A 753 -19.40 -34.10 7.15
C PHE A 753 -18.94 -34.67 5.80
N ARG A 754 -19.85 -34.85 4.83
CA ARG A 754 -19.50 -35.18 3.43
C ARG A 754 -19.11 -33.95 2.62
N HIS A 755 -19.55 -32.76 3.05
CA HIS A 755 -19.26 -31.50 2.38
C HIS A 755 -18.05 -30.80 3.01
N GLU A 756 -17.24 -30.15 2.19
CA GLU A 756 -16.23 -29.22 2.70
C GLU A 756 -16.91 -27.94 3.17
N ASN A 757 -16.36 -27.31 4.22
CA ASN A 757 -16.91 -26.07 4.76
C ASN A 757 -16.76 -24.87 3.80
N GLN A 758 -15.87 -24.97 2.81
CA GLN A 758 -15.55 -23.95 1.82
C GLN A 758 -15.27 -24.61 0.47
N SER A 759 -15.23 -23.79 -0.58
CA SER A 759 -14.81 -24.18 -1.93
C SER A 759 -13.40 -24.78 -2.00
N CYS A 760 -12.54 -24.56 -1.00
CA CYS A 760 -11.22 -25.19 -0.91
C CYS A 760 -11.01 -25.91 0.44
N PRO A 761 -10.65 -27.22 0.45
CA PRO A 761 -10.51 -28.05 1.65
C PRO A 761 -9.31 -27.63 2.49
N PRO A 762 -9.48 -27.19 3.76
CA PRO A 762 -8.38 -26.72 4.60
C PRO A 762 -7.27 -27.75 4.82
N ALA A 763 -7.61 -29.04 4.78
CA ALA A 763 -6.68 -30.16 4.93
C ALA A 763 -5.66 -30.25 3.78
N LEU A 764 -5.99 -29.71 2.60
CA LEU A 764 -5.20 -29.81 1.36
C LEU A 764 -4.85 -28.45 0.75
N SER A 765 -5.56 -27.37 1.10
CA SER A 765 -5.36 -26.04 0.50
C SER A 765 -4.62 -25.08 1.44
N ASP A 766 -3.85 -24.16 0.86
CA ASP A 766 -3.27 -23.00 1.55
C ASP A 766 -3.63 -21.71 0.79
N GLY A 767 -4.68 -21.01 1.25
CA GLY A 767 -5.18 -19.78 0.62
C GLY A 767 -5.69 -20.02 -0.82
N GLY A 768 -6.43 -21.11 -1.03
CA GLY A 768 -6.97 -21.51 -2.34
C GLY A 768 -5.98 -22.24 -3.27
N GLY A 769 -4.68 -22.28 -2.92
CA GLY A 769 -3.66 -23.01 -3.67
C GLY A 769 -3.29 -24.38 -3.06
N LEU A 770 -2.54 -25.20 -3.82
CA LEU A 770 -1.90 -26.41 -3.28
C LEU A 770 -1.06 -26.09 -2.04
N ARG A 771 -1.19 -26.94 -1.01
CA ARG A 771 -0.39 -26.84 0.21
C ARG A 771 0.94 -27.56 0.02
N LEU A 772 2.05 -26.82 0.03
CA LEU A 772 3.38 -27.41 -0.15
C LEU A 772 3.98 -27.83 1.20
N GLY A 773 4.54 -29.04 1.25
CA GLY A 773 5.28 -29.58 2.40
C GLY A 773 6.79 -29.54 2.18
N LEU A 774 7.58 -29.93 3.18
CA LEU A 774 9.02 -30.09 3.03
C LEU A 774 9.32 -31.40 2.27
N LYS A 775 9.69 -31.30 0.99
CA LYS A 775 10.03 -32.46 0.15
C LYS A 775 11.15 -33.32 0.78
N SER A 776 12.13 -32.67 1.41
CA SER A 776 13.32 -33.29 1.99
C SER A 776 13.05 -34.23 3.17
N ASP A 777 11.86 -34.21 3.77
CA ASP A 777 11.52 -35.03 4.95
C ASP A 777 11.55 -36.54 4.67
N LEU A 778 11.50 -36.94 3.40
CA LEU A 778 11.60 -38.34 2.99
C LEU A 778 13.05 -38.85 2.97
N LEU A 779 14.03 -37.97 2.74
CA LEU A 779 15.44 -38.36 2.62
C LEU A 779 15.97 -39.07 3.87
N PRO A 780 15.76 -38.55 5.11
CA PRO A 780 16.18 -39.26 6.31
C PRO A 780 15.55 -40.64 6.46
N CYS A 781 14.36 -40.86 5.89
CA CYS A 781 13.69 -42.17 5.93
C CYS A 781 14.37 -43.16 4.96
N LEU A 782 14.77 -42.70 3.78
CA LEU A 782 15.50 -43.51 2.80
C LEU A 782 16.93 -43.82 3.25
N GLU A 783 17.61 -42.84 3.87
CA GLU A 783 18.95 -43.01 4.46
C GLU A 783 18.97 -43.99 5.66
N GLN A 784 17.83 -44.22 6.33
CA GLN A 784 17.72 -45.23 7.39
C GLN A 784 17.62 -46.66 6.86
N VAL A 785 17.18 -46.85 5.61
CA VAL A 785 17.05 -48.17 4.97
C VAL A 785 18.42 -48.76 4.64
N HIS A 786 19.39 -47.90 4.35
CA HIS A 786 20.77 -48.30 4.14
C HIS A 786 21.72 -47.26 4.73
N SER A 787 22.53 -47.66 5.73
CA SER A 787 23.52 -46.78 6.35
C SER A 787 24.71 -46.59 5.42
N ALA A 788 24.73 -45.54 4.61
CA ALA A 788 25.90 -45.30 3.76
C ALA A 788 26.19 -43.81 3.57
N TYR A 789 27.13 -43.31 4.38
CA TYR A 789 28.08 -42.33 3.89
C TYR A 789 29.14 -43.12 3.12
N SER A 790 29.04 -43.19 1.80
CA SER A 790 30.09 -43.78 0.98
C SER A 790 31.14 -42.73 0.65
N ALA A 791 32.41 -43.15 0.62
CA ALA A 791 33.49 -42.37 -0.01
C ALA A 791 33.12 -42.08 -1.47
N SER A 792 33.58 -40.95 -2.02
CA SER A 792 33.26 -40.51 -3.39
C SER A 792 33.40 -41.67 -4.41
N PRO A 793 32.31 -42.12 -5.06
CA PRO A 793 32.37 -43.23 -5.99
C PRO A 793 33.14 -42.82 -7.26
N LYS A 794 33.95 -43.73 -7.80
CA LYS A 794 34.54 -43.57 -9.13
C LYS A 794 33.51 -44.01 -10.17
N VAL A 795 33.04 -43.08 -10.99
CA VAL A 795 32.00 -43.30 -11.99
C VAL A 795 32.52 -43.03 -13.39
N THR A 796 31.88 -43.63 -14.40
CA THR A 796 32.26 -43.44 -15.82
C THR A 796 31.38 -42.43 -16.54
N CYS A 797 30.15 -42.22 -16.04
CA CYS A 797 29.17 -41.27 -16.57
C CYS A 797 28.65 -40.37 -15.46
N THR A 798 28.49 -39.07 -15.75
CA THR A 798 27.78 -38.13 -14.86
C THR A 798 26.68 -37.40 -15.60
N ILE A 799 25.46 -37.45 -15.05
CA ILE A 799 24.27 -36.75 -15.55
C ILE A 799 23.99 -35.60 -14.60
N VAL A 800 23.75 -34.42 -15.17
CA VAL A 800 23.79 -33.16 -14.46
C VAL A 800 22.47 -32.41 -14.63
N ASP A 801 21.86 -32.06 -13.51
CA ASP A 801 20.72 -31.16 -13.44
C ASP A 801 21.20 -29.72 -13.75
N GLY A 802 20.94 -29.26 -14.96
CA GLY A 802 21.40 -27.97 -15.44
C GLY A 802 20.80 -26.82 -14.64
N ALA A 803 19.51 -26.86 -14.33
CA ALA A 803 18.84 -25.81 -13.57
C ALA A 803 19.42 -25.69 -12.14
N ALA A 804 19.74 -26.82 -11.50
CA ALA A 804 20.41 -26.84 -10.21
C ALA A 804 21.82 -26.23 -10.26
N ILE A 805 22.59 -26.50 -11.32
CA ILE A 805 23.92 -25.88 -11.50
C ILE A 805 23.82 -24.36 -11.62
N ILE A 806 22.85 -23.85 -12.39
CA ILE A 806 22.71 -22.39 -12.61
C ILE A 806 22.35 -21.65 -11.32
N GLN A 807 21.63 -22.30 -10.42
CA GLN A 807 21.36 -21.78 -9.08
C GLN A 807 22.62 -21.74 -8.21
N MET A 808 23.51 -22.73 -8.39
CA MET A 808 24.75 -22.86 -7.63
C MET A 808 25.84 -21.92 -8.13
N LEU A 809 26.01 -21.78 -9.45
CA LEU A 809 27.03 -20.96 -10.10
C LEU A 809 26.51 -19.53 -10.29
N LYS A 810 26.70 -18.68 -9.27
CA LYS A 810 26.27 -17.27 -9.36
C LYS A 810 27.28 -16.42 -10.15
N PRO A 811 26.82 -15.45 -10.97
CA PRO A 811 27.67 -14.64 -11.84
C PRO A 811 28.42 -13.49 -11.12
N SER A 812 28.74 -13.62 -9.83
CA SER A 812 29.11 -12.48 -8.96
C SER A 812 30.35 -11.66 -9.39
N SER A 813 31.20 -12.18 -10.28
CA SER A 813 32.44 -11.53 -10.73
C SER A 813 32.43 -11.11 -12.20
N VAL A 814 31.32 -11.28 -12.92
CA VAL A 814 31.27 -11.13 -14.40
C VAL A 814 30.18 -10.15 -14.83
N LYS A 815 30.38 -9.48 -15.97
CA LYS A 815 29.51 -8.37 -16.42
C LYS A 815 28.49 -8.80 -17.46
N THR A 816 28.84 -9.72 -18.36
CA THR A 816 27.99 -10.14 -19.50
C THR A 816 27.67 -11.63 -19.47
N PHE A 817 26.61 -12.06 -20.17
CA PHE A 817 26.28 -13.49 -20.26
C PHE A 817 27.38 -14.33 -20.93
N ASN A 818 28.12 -13.78 -21.90
CA ASN A 818 29.29 -14.44 -22.47
C ASN A 818 30.41 -14.62 -21.43
N ASP A 819 30.69 -13.59 -20.61
CA ASP A 819 31.66 -13.72 -19.52
C ASP A 819 31.24 -14.83 -18.55
N TYR A 820 29.96 -14.90 -18.20
CA TYR A 820 29.44 -15.96 -17.35
C TYR A 820 29.62 -17.35 -17.97
N ALA A 821 29.33 -17.51 -19.26
CA ALA A 821 29.52 -18.76 -19.98
C ALA A 821 30.99 -19.22 -19.94
N HIS A 822 31.92 -18.35 -20.36
CA HIS A 822 33.33 -18.71 -20.56
C HIS A 822 34.20 -18.68 -19.30
N VAL A 823 33.89 -17.83 -18.32
CA VAL A 823 34.71 -17.67 -17.10
C VAL A 823 34.22 -18.56 -15.96
N ILE A 824 32.91 -18.86 -15.90
CA ILE A 824 32.30 -19.56 -14.76
C ILE A 824 31.72 -20.92 -15.18
N PHE A 825 30.76 -20.92 -16.10
CA PHE A 825 29.96 -22.11 -16.40
C PHE A 825 30.76 -23.22 -17.11
N ILE A 826 31.41 -22.90 -18.23
CA ILE A 826 32.18 -23.87 -19.02
C ILE A 826 33.35 -24.45 -18.19
N PRO A 827 34.21 -23.65 -17.52
CA PRO A 827 35.31 -24.19 -16.71
C PRO A 827 34.84 -25.09 -15.56
N TYR A 828 33.64 -24.90 -15.02
CA TYR A 828 33.07 -25.80 -14.02
C TYR A 828 32.73 -27.17 -14.63
N LEU A 829 32.11 -27.22 -15.81
CA LEU A 829 31.78 -28.47 -16.49
C LEU A 829 33.02 -29.17 -17.06
N THR A 830 33.97 -28.43 -17.62
CA THR A 830 35.24 -29.00 -18.15
C THR A 830 36.00 -29.77 -17.07
N ARG A 831 36.05 -29.25 -15.83
CA ARG A 831 36.69 -29.96 -14.70
C ARG A 831 36.03 -31.31 -14.38
N LYS A 832 34.74 -31.48 -14.66
CA LYS A 832 34.06 -32.76 -14.42
C LYS A 832 34.55 -33.86 -15.36
N PHE A 833 34.89 -33.51 -16.60
CA PHE A 833 35.43 -34.45 -17.59
C PHE A 833 36.79 -35.06 -17.22
N GLU A 834 37.51 -34.48 -16.25
CA GLU A 834 38.74 -35.09 -15.70
C GLU A 834 38.48 -36.48 -15.12
N SER A 835 37.27 -36.70 -14.58
CA SER A 835 36.91 -37.90 -13.82
C SER A 835 35.96 -38.87 -14.54
N VAL A 836 35.36 -38.47 -15.67
CA VAL A 836 34.34 -39.26 -16.38
C VAL A 836 34.64 -39.33 -17.88
N SER A 837 34.15 -40.38 -18.55
CA SER A 837 34.21 -40.49 -20.02
C SER A 837 32.96 -39.91 -20.69
N ARG A 838 31.85 -39.78 -19.96
CA ARG A 838 30.60 -39.20 -20.46
C ARG A 838 29.99 -38.20 -19.48
N LEU A 839 29.50 -37.07 -20.00
CA LEU A 839 28.73 -36.08 -19.23
C LEU A 839 27.47 -35.67 -20.00
N ASP A 840 26.33 -35.77 -19.30
CA ASP A 840 25.02 -35.40 -19.84
C ASP A 840 24.49 -34.19 -19.07
N LEU A 841 24.24 -33.08 -19.77
CA LEU A 841 23.63 -31.87 -19.23
C LEU A 841 22.16 -31.81 -19.62
N VAL A 842 21.28 -31.89 -18.62
CA VAL A 842 19.82 -31.99 -18.80
C VAL A 842 19.15 -30.71 -18.32
N TRP A 843 18.34 -30.09 -19.19
CA TRP A 843 17.58 -28.87 -18.91
C TRP A 843 16.08 -29.17 -18.77
N ASP A 844 15.40 -28.33 -17.98
CA ASP A 844 13.95 -28.23 -18.00
C ASP A 844 13.47 -27.65 -19.35
N ARG A 845 12.24 -28.00 -19.72
CA ARG A 845 11.44 -27.32 -20.74
C ARG A 845 10.35 -26.52 -20.04
N TYR A 846 10.11 -25.31 -20.53
CA TYR A 846 9.10 -24.42 -19.95
C TYR A 846 7.92 -24.23 -20.91
N LEU A 847 6.82 -24.95 -20.66
CA LEU A 847 5.60 -24.90 -21.45
C LEU A 847 4.56 -23.97 -20.81
N SER A 848 3.91 -23.12 -21.62
CA SER A 848 2.92 -22.14 -21.15
C SER A 848 1.62 -22.77 -20.64
N GLU A 849 1.17 -23.87 -21.24
CA GLU A 849 -0.07 -24.59 -20.87
C GLU A 849 0.18 -25.77 -19.89
N SER A 850 1.25 -25.74 -19.09
CA SER A 850 1.60 -26.82 -18.15
C SER A 850 0.91 -26.67 -16.78
N LEU A 851 0.64 -27.81 -16.12
CA LEU A 851 0.27 -27.86 -14.69
C LEU A 851 1.29 -27.17 -13.78
N LYS A 852 2.59 -27.23 -14.15
CA LYS A 852 3.67 -26.61 -13.39
C LYS A 852 3.75 -25.09 -13.62
N ALA A 853 3.17 -24.56 -14.70
CA ALA A 853 3.16 -23.11 -14.97
C ALA A 853 2.45 -22.32 -13.85
N ALA A 854 1.32 -22.84 -13.35
CA ALA A 854 0.61 -22.24 -12.21
C ALA A 854 1.42 -22.28 -10.91
N THR A 855 2.17 -23.36 -10.66
CA THR A 855 3.08 -23.48 -9.50
C THR A 855 4.28 -22.54 -9.63
N ARG A 856 4.81 -22.33 -10.84
CA ARG A 856 5.89 -21.38 -11.14
C ARG A 856 5.43 -19.94 -10.92
N ALA A 857 4.22 -19.57 -11.36
CA ALA A 857 3.63 -18.24 -11.14
C ALA A 857 3.52 -17.88 -9.64
N LYS A 858 3.30 -18.87 -8.76
CA LYS A 858 3.27 -18.67 -7.30
C LYS A 858 4.63 -18.39 -6.66
N ARG A 859 5.75 -18.71 -7.34
CA ARG A 859 7.13 -18.43 -6.86
C ARG A 859 7.50 -16.94 -6.96
N GLY A 860 6.58 -16.10 -7.47
CA GLY A 860 6.68 -14.66 -7.58
C GLY A 860 6.95 -14.20 -9.02
N THR A 861 6.68 -12.94 -9.30
CA THR A 861 7.00 -12.34 -10.60
C THR A 861 8.51 -12.08 -10.70
N GLY A 862 9.12 -12.54 -11.79
CA GLY A 862 10.47 -12.17 -12.18
C GLY A 862 10.45 -11.07 -13.23
N VAL A 863 11.62 -10.54 -13.56
CA VAL A 863 11.78 -9.54 -14.63
C VAL A 863 12.14 -10.26 -15.92
N GLN A 864 11.30 -10.16 -16.95
CA GLN A 864 11.63 -10.72 -18.27
C GLN A 864 12.72 -9.86 -18.90
N ARG A 865 13.81 -10.51 -19.34
CA ARG A 865 14.99 -9.86 -19.90
C ARG A 865 15.56 -10.74 -21.00
N ARG A 866 15.84 -10.14 -22.15
CA ARG A 866 16.44 -10.83 -23.28
C ARG A 866 17.87 -11.27 -22.96
N VAL A 867 18.22 -12.50 -23.33
CA VAL A 867 19.52 -13.12 -23.05
C VAL A 867 20.33 -13.21 -24.34
N VAL A 868 21.25 -12.27 -24.51
CA VAL A 868 22.21 -12.23 -25.62
C VAL A 868 23.61 -12.13 -25.03
N GLY A 869 24.62 -12.71 -25.67
CA GLY A 869 25.97 -12.83 -25.11
C GLY A 869 26.58 -11.53 -24.58
N ALA A 870 26.42 -10.42 -25.31
CA ALA A 870 26.93 -9.10 -24.91
C ALA A 870 26.06 -8.37 -23.86
N ALA A 871 24.85 -8.86 -23.57
CA ALA A 871 23.95 -8.22 -22.63
C ALA A 871 24.47 -8.34 -21.20
N ALA A 872 24.27 -7.27 -20.42
CA ALA A 872 24.70 -7.21 -19.03
C ALA A 872 23.91 -8.19 -18.16
N ILE A 873 24.59 -8.83 -17.21
CA ILE A 873 23.96 -9.73 -16.25
C ILE A 873 23.04 -8.96 -15.31
N PRO A 874 21.86 -9.50 -14.98
CA PRO A 874 20.94 -8.86 -14.04
C PRO A 874 21.52 -8.81 -12.63
N ARG A 875 21.36 -7.65 -11.96
CA ARG A 875 21.79 -7.44 -10.57
C ARG A 875 21.15 -8.45 -9.61
N ASN A 876 19.90 -8.86 -9.87
CA ASN A 876 19.19 -9.86 -9.08
C ASN A 876 19.01 -11.16 -9.89
N TRP A 877 20.02 -12.04 -9.82
CA TRP A 877 20.03 -13.34 -10.49
C TRP A 877 18.81 -14.20 -10.14
N GLN A 878 18.37 -14.16 -8.88
CA GLN A 878 17.27 -14.99 -8.41
C GLN A 878 15.93 -14.57 -9.03
N ASN A 879 15.69 -13.26 -9.19
CA ASN A 879 14.49 -12.76 -9.87
C ASN A 879 14.53 -13.03 -11.37
N PHE A 880 15.71 -12.95 -12.00
CA PHE A 880 15.88 -13.30 -13.40
C PHE A 880 15.53 -14.78 -13.68
N LEU A 881 16.01 -15.68 -12.82
CA LEU A 881 15.69 -17.12 -12.86
C LEU A 881 14.25 -17.44 -12.41
N ARG A 882 13.37 -16.48 -12.16
CA ARG A 882 11.94 -16.75 -11.95
C ARG A 882 11.13 -16.71 -13.24
N VAL A 883 11.68 -16.15 -14.31
CA VAL A 883 11.00 -16.04 -15.60
C VAL A 883 11.39 -17.20 -16.50
N ASP A 884 10.39 -17.93 -16.96
CA ASP A 884 10.58 -19.13 -17.76
C ASP A 884 11.26 -18.84 -19.12
N SER A 885 10.88 -17.75 -19.81
CA SER A 885 11.52 -17.34 -21.07
C SER A 885 13.01 -17.01 -20.90
N ASN A 886 13.38 -16.33 -19.81
CA ASN A 886 14.77 -16.00 -19.52
C ASN A 886 15.62 -17.26 -19.36
N LYS A 887 15.08 -18.29 -18.70
CA LYS A 887 15.78 -19.57 -18.53
C LYS A 887 15.91 -20.28 -19.86
N THR A 888 14.85 -20.31 -20.67
CA THR A 888 14.89 -20.93 -22.00
C THR A 888 16.01 -20.31 -22.85
N GLU A 889 16.08 -18.97 -22.92
CA GLU A 889 17.13 -18.29 -23.68
C GLU A 889 18.52 -18.49 -23.07
N LEU A 890 18.66 -18.44 -21.73
CA LEU A 890 19.92 -18.71 -21.05
C LEU A 890 20.42 -20.13 -21.30
N PHE A 891 19.56 -21.14 -21.20
CA PHE A 891 19.93 -22.54 -21.38
C PHE A 891 20.36 -22.80 -22.82
N ALA A 892 19.69 -22.19 -23.80
CA ALA A 892 20.09 -22.24 -25.20
C ALA A 892 21.48 -21.61 -25.42
N LEU A 893 21.73 -20.41 -24.87
CA LEU A 893 23.02 -19.72 -24.98
C LEU A 893 24.16 -20.55 -24.36
N LEU A 894 23.94 -21.10 -23.16
CA LEU A 894 24.96 -21.89 -22.46
C LEU A 894 25.24 -23.22 -23.15
N SER A 895 24.20 -23.85 -23.73
CA SER A 895 24.35 -25.09 -24.49
C SER A 895 25.17 -24.87 -25.76
N ASP A 896 24.87 -23.81 -26.53
CA ASP A 896 25.62 -23.45 -27.74
C ASP A 896 27.08 -23.10 -27.39
N ALA A 897 27.32 -22.29 -26.36
CA ALA A 897 28.66 -21.92 -25.92
C ALA A 897 29.49 -23.14 -25.46
N LEU A 898 28.87 -24.07 -24.73
CA LEU A 898 29.51 -25.31 -24.27
C LEU A 898 29.87 -26.22 -25.43
N LEU A 899 28.94 -26.47 -26.35
CA LEU A 899 29.17 -27.34 -27.53
C LEU A 899 30.27 -26.81 -28.45
N ARG A 900 30.34 -25.48 -28.63
CA ARG A 900 31.41 -24.83 -29.41
C ARG A 900 32.78 -24.95 -28.74
N SER A 901 32.82 -24.83 -27.42
CA SER A 901 34.07 -24.83 -26.65
C SER A 901 34.60 -26.24 -26.34
N PHE A 902 33.78 -27.29 -26.51
CA PHE A 902 34.17 -28.67 -26.24
C PHE A 902 35.08 -29.23 -27.34
N VAL A 903 36.30 -29.66 -26.97
CA VAL A 903 37.35 -30.13 -27.91
C VAL A 903 37.94 -31.49 -27.56
N GLN A 904 37.43 -32.18 -26.54
CA GLN A 904 37.97 -33.47 -26.06
C GLN A 904 37.43 -34.62 -26.92
N GLU A 905 38.29 -35.22 -27.74
CA GLU A 905 37.88 -36.28 -28.69
C GLU A 905 37.62 -37.64 -28.02
N ASP A 906 38.21 -37.89 -26.85
CA ASP A 906 38.08 -39.13 -26.06
C ASP A 906 36.89 -39.10 -25.08
N LYS A 907 36.11 -38.01 -25.07
CA LYS A 907 35.03 -37.76 -24.13
C LYS A 907 33.71 -37.54 -24.85
N GLN A 908 32.62 -37.98 -24.22
CA GLN A 908 31.25 -37.83 -24.74
C GLN A 908 30.51 -36.73 -23.98
N LEU A 909 30.22 -35.61 -24.63
CA LEU A 909 29.29 -34.58 -24.14
C LEU A 909 27.90 -34.82 -24.74
N VAL A 910 26.87 -34.77 -23.91
CA VAL A 910 25.45 -34.84 -24.30
C VAL A 910 24.73 -33.66 -23.66
N VAL A 911 23.96 -32.90 -24.44
CA VAL A 911 23.21 -31.72 -23.96
C VAL A 911 21.80 -31.79 -24.51
N THR A 912 20.80 -31.69 -23.64
CA THR A 912 19.41 -31.62 -24.09
C THR A 912 19.11 -30.26 -24.72
N ASN A 913 18.32 -30.23 -25.79
CA ASN A 913 17.85 -28.99 -26.40
C ASN A 913 16.38 -29.12 -26.79
N ASP A 914 15.49 -28.55 -25.98
CA ASP A 914 14.04 -28.75 -26.11
C ASP A 914 13.69 -30.25 -26.23
N MET A 915 13.02 -30.70 -27.29
CA MET A 915 12.72 -32.14 -27.49
C MET A 915 13.92 -32.96 -27.99
N GLU A 916 14.96 -32.31 -28.51
CA GLU A 916 16.12 -32.96 -29.10
C GLU A 916 17.26 -33.15 -28.09
N VAL A 917 18.28 -33.91 -28.51
CA VAL A 917 19.54 -34.07 -27.81
C VAL A 917 20.69 -33.78 -28.77
N LEU A 918 21.58 -32.91 -28.34
CA LEU A 918 22.82 -32.55 -29.02
C LEU A 918 23.98 -33.29 -28.35
N SER A 919 24.99 -33.71 -29.11
CA SER A 919 26.12 -34.43 -28.56
C SER A 919 27.41 -34.17 -29.32
N LYS A 920 28.55 -34.22 -28.63
CA LYS A 920 29.88 -34.13 -29.22
C LYS A 920 30.81 -35.16 -28.56
N PRO A 921 31.37 -36.13 -29.31
CA PRO A 921 31.04 -36.46 -30.71
C PRO A 921 29.56 -36.90 -30.88
N PRO A 922 29.02 -37.00 -32.12
CA PRO A 922 27.65 -37.47 -32.34
C PRO A 922 27.41 -38.87 -31.74
N LEU A 923 26.31 -39.03 -30.98
CA LEU A 923 25.92 -40.33 -30.43
C LEU A 923 25.49 -41.31 -31.54
N PRO A 924 25.89 -42.59 -31.49
CA PRO A 924 25.50 -43.60 -32.49
C PRO A 924 23.99 -43.89 -32.50
N ASP A 925 23.37 -43.93 -31.32
CA ASP A 925 21.93 -44.09 -31.12
C ASP A 925 21.46 -43.04 -30.12
N ARG A 926 20.37 -42.34 -30.46
CA ARG A 926 19.70 -41.37 -29.59
C ARG A 926 18.20 -41.64 -29.44
N SER A 927 17.69 -42.73 -30.04
CA SER A 927 16.25 -43.03 -30.13
C SER A 927 15.57 -43.17 -28.77
N SER A 928 16.31 -43.59 -27.74
CA SER A 928 15.79 -43.71 -26.37
C SER A 928 15.80 -42.42 -25.55
N ILE A 929 16.43 -41.35 -26.04
CA ILE A 929 16.55 -40.05 -25.34
C ILE A 929 16.11 -38.83 -26.19
N ALA A 930 15.86 -39.00 -27.49
CA ALA A 930 15.34 -37.99 -28.41
C ALA A 930 14.51 -38.62 -29.56
N PRO A 931 13.36 -38.03 -29.95
CA PRO A 931 12.73 -36.87 -29.32
C PRO A 931 12.18 -37.22 -27.93
N CYS A 932 12.16 -36.25 -27.01
CA CYS A 932 11.69 -36.43 -25.65
C CYS A 932 10.68 -35.34 -25.26
N THR A 933 9.48 -35.74 -24.81
CA THR A 933 8.42 -34.81 -24.41
C THR A 933 8.38 -34.52 -22.91
N HIS A 934 9.33 -35.06 -22.13
CA HIS A 934 9.43 -34.77 -20.70
C HIS A 934 9.65 -33.28 -20.49
N GLU A 935 8.80 -32.68 -19.64
CA GLU A 935 8.89 -31.25 -19.33
C GLU A 935 10.05 -30.96 -18.38
N GLU A 936 10.30 -31.80 -17.39
CA GLU A 936 11.24 -31.50 -16.31
C GLU A 936 12.54 -32.31 -16.44
N ALA A 937 13.65 -31.71 -15.99
CA ALA A 937 14.92 -32.40 -15.95
C ALA A 937 14.87 -33.61 -15.01
N ASP A 938 14.09 -33.54 -13.93
CA ASP A 938 14.03 -34.59 -12.92
C ASP A 938 13.62 -35.95 -13.49
N SER A 939 12.61 -36.00 -14.36
CA SER A 939 12.17 -37.20 -15.06
C SER A 939 13.08 -37.54 -16.24
N ARG A 940 13.49 -36.52 -17.01
CA ARG A 940 14.31 -36.73 -18.21
C ARG A 940 15.67 -37.32 -17.90
N MET A 941 16.29 -36.97 -16.77
CA MET A 941 17.59 -37.51 -16.35
C MET A 941 17.61 -39.04 -16.27
N LEU A 942 16.48 -39.69 -15.94
CA LEU A 942 16.43 -41.14 -15.81
C LEU A 942 16.47 -41.85 -17.17
N LEU A 943 16.00 -41.21 -18.26
CA LEU A 943 16.21 -41.70 -19.62
C LEU A 943 17.70 -41.73 -19.96
N HIS A 944 18.42 -40.68 -19.58
CA HIS A 944 19.86 -40.59 -19.77
C HIS A 944 20.62 -41.65 -18.96
N VAL A 945 20.15 -41.99 -17.74
CA VAL A 945 20.70 -43.11 -16.95
C VAL A 945 20.54 -44.42 -17.72
N ALA A 946 19.32 -44.78 -18.13
CA ALA A 946 19.06 -46.03 -18.83
C ALA A 946 19.81 -46.11 -20.17
N HIS A 947 19.92 -44.98 -20.88
CA HIS A 947 20.72 -44.89 -22.09
C HIS A 947 22.21 -45.08 -21.83
N ALA A 948 22.77 -44.46 -20.79
CA ALA A 948 24.18 -44.63 -20.44
C ALA A 948 24.50 -46.09 -20.06
N ALA A 949 23.64 -46.74 -19.27
CA ALA A 949 23.77 -48.15 -18.90
C ALA A 949 23.80 -49.06 -20.14
N ARG A 950 22.84 -48.89 -21.07
CA ARG A 950 22.80 -49.65 -22.34
C ARG A 950 24.02 -49.43 -23.24
N ASN A 951 24.74 -48.32 -23.06
CA ASN A 951 25.94 -47.98 -23.80
C ASN A 951 27.24 -48.29 -23.01
N GLY A 952 27.20 -49.24 -22.07
CA GLY A 952 28.39 -49.78 -21.39
C GLY A 952 28.87 -48.99 -20.17
N HIS A 953 28.08 -48.04 -19.66
CA HIS A 953 28.40 -47.35 -18.41
C HIS A 953 27.72 -48.01 -17.20
N HIS A 954 28.44 -48.87 -16.48
CA HIS A 954 27.91 -49.59 -15.31
C HIS A 954 27.97 -48.80 -13.98
N LYS A 955 28.66 -47.65 -13.94
CA LYS A 955 28.71 -46.79 -12.75
C LYS A 955 28.33 -45.37 -13.15
N ILE A 956 27.11 -44.97 -12.83
CA ILE A 956 26.48 -43.73 -13.29
C ILE A 956 26.16 -42.84 -12.09
N MET A 957 26.49 -41.56 -12.18
CA MET A 957 26.18 -40.57 -11.15
C MET A 957 25.21 -39.50 -11.65
N ILE A 958 24.15 -39.25 -10.90
CA ILE A 958 23.27 -38.08 -11.06
C ILE A 958 23.73 -37.00 -10.10
N GLN A 959 23.94 -35.76 -10.57
CA GLN A 959 24.12 -34.60 -9.71
C GLN A 959 22.85 -33.74 -9.69
N THR A 960 22.25 -33.58 -8.50
CA THR A 960 21.00 -32.82 -8.31
C THR A 960 20.86 -32.32 -6.86
N VAL A 961 19.92 -31.41 -6.65
CA VAL A 961 19.46 -30.97 -5.33
C VAL A 961 17.98 -31.30 -5.09
N ASP A 962 17.28 -31.85 -6.08
CA ASP A 962 15.86 -32.16 -5.97
C ASP A 962 15.64 -33.58 -5.42
N THR A 963 14.75 -33.68 -4.42
CA THR A 963 14.38 -34.94 -3.78
C THR A 963 13.56 -35.82 -4.74
N ASP A 964 12.83 -35.22 -5.69
CA ASP A 964 12.04 -35.95 -6.67
C ASP A 964 12.94 -36.88 -7.51
N VAL A 965 14.15 -36.42 -7.87
CA VAL A 965 15.15 -37.24 -8.58
C VAL A 965 15.64 -38.43 -7.75
N VAL A 966 15.81 -38.27 -6.44
CA VAL A 966 16.22 -39.37 -5.55
C VAL A 966 15.15 -40.46 -5.53
N VAL A 967 13.88 -40.06 -5.43
CA VAL A 967 12.74 -40.99 -5.45
C VAL A 967 12.66 -41.74 -6.77
N LEU A 968 12.82 -41.04 -7.89
CA LEU A 968 12.80 -41.64 -9.23
C LEU A 968 13.99 -42.56 -9.47
N ALA A 969 15.19 -42.17 -9.03
CA ALA A 969 16.39 -43.00 -9.14
C ALA A 969 16.26 -44.32 -8.38
N VAL A 970 15.70 -44.31 -7.17
CA VAL A 970 15.43 -45.53 -6.38
C VAL A 970 14.43 -46.45 -7.10
N ALA A 971 13.38 -45.88 -7.71
CA ALA A 971 12.42 -46.66 -8.48
C ALA A 971 13.02 -47.25 -9.76
N VAL A 972 13.84 -46.48 -10.48
CA VAL A 972 14.48 -46.88 -11.75
C VAL A 972 15.63 -47.85 -11.53
N ALA A 973 16.34 -47.81 -10.40
CA ALA A 973 17.46 -48.72 -10.14
C ALA A 973 17.07 -50.21 -10.26
N GLN A 974 15.80 -50.55 -9.97
CA GLN A 974 15.28 -51.92 -10.12
C GLN A 974 15.08 -52.36 -11.58
N THR A 975 15.16 -51.44 -12.54
CA THR A 975 14.99 -51.71 -13.97
C THR A 975 16.32 -51.79 -14.73
N LEU A 976 17.42 -51.43 -14.06
CA LEU A 976 18.78 -51.52 -14.60
C LEU A 976 19.34 -52.94 -14.42
N GLN A 977 20.48 -53.25 -15.04
CA GLN A 977 21.11 -54.55 -14.86
C GLN A 977 21.67 -54.67 -13.43
N PRO A 978 21.76 -55.88 -12.84
CA PRO A 978 22.28 -56.08 -11.48
C PRO A 978 23.70 -55.54 -11.27
N GLU A 979 24.52 -55.51 -12.32
CA GLU A 979 25.86 -54.93 -12.33
C GLU A 979 25.89 -53.39 -12.41
N ASP A 980 24.77 -52.73 -12.68
CA ASP A 980 24.69 -51.28 -12.82
C ASP A 980 24.51 -50.59 -11.45
N GLU A 981 25.46 -49.72 -11.11
CA GLU A 981 25.43 -48.89 -9.92
C GLU A 981 24.95 -47.47 -10.24
N LEU A 982 23.77 -47.12 -9.70
CA LEU A 982 23.25 -45.76 -9.76
C LEU A 982 23.55 -44.99 -8.48
N TRP A 983 24.32 -43.91 -8.61
CA TRP A 983 24.75 -43.01 -7.55
C TRP A 983 24.12 -41.62 -7.69
N LEU A 984 23.87 -40.92 -6.59
CA LEU A 984 23.47 -39.51 -6.58
C LEU A 984 24.47 -38.67 -5.78
N ALA A 985 25.03 -37.65 -6.41
CA ALA A 985 25.70 -36.53 -5.75
C ALA A 985 24.63 -35.49 -5.36
N PHE A 986 24.13 -35.59 -4.13
CA PHE A 986 22.96 -34.85 -3.66
C PHE A 986 23.33 -33.71 -2.70
N GLY A 987 22.76 -32.52 -2.91
CA GLY A 987 22.89 -31.37 -2.02
C GLY A 987 24.02 -30.39 -2.37
N THR A 988 24.26 -29.40 -1.50
CA THR A 988 25.34 -28.40 -1.67
C THR A 988 26.00 -28.06 -0.33
N GLY A 989 27.25 -27.57 -0.38
CA GLY A 989 27.99 -27.12 0.80
C GLY A 989 28.09 -28.21 1.87
N LYS A 990 27.72 -27.86 3.12
CA LYS A 990 27.76 -28.79 4.27
C LYS A 990 26.74 -29.94 4.19
N ASN A 991 25.74 -29.85 3.33
CA ASN A 991 24.69 -30.86 3.15
C ASN A 991 24.94 -31.78 1.94
N PHE A 992 26.09 -31.63 1.27
CA PHE A 992 26.47 -32.46 0.13
C PHE A 992 26.83 -33.89 0.59
N ARG A 993 26.33 -34.90 -0.12
CA ARG A 993 26.57 -36.33 0.16
C ARG A 993 26.32 -37.19 -1.06
N TYR A 994 26.87 -38.41 -1.04
CA TYR A 994 26.63 -39.43 -2.07
C TYR A 994 25.60 -40.43 -1.57
N LEU A 995 24.59 -40.74 -2.40
CA LEU A 995 23.55 -41.74 -2.12
C LEU A 995 23.61 -42.86 -3.16
N ALA A 996 23.61 -44.12 -2.72
CA ALA A 996 23.52 -45.29 -3.59
C ALA A 996 22.05 -45.67 -3.81
N ALA A 997 21.44 -45.23 -4.93
CA ALA A 997 20.03 -45.53 -5.21
C ALA A 997 19.77 -47.04 -5.37
N HIS A 998 20.73 -47.76 -5.94
CA HIS A 998 20.65 -49.22 -6.12
C HIS A 998 20.64 -49.98 -4.79
N GLU A 999 21.44 -49.56 -3.79
CA GLU A 999 21.43 -50.15 -2.45
C GLU A 999 20.16 -49.79 -1.67
N ILE A 1000 19.69 -48.54 -1.76
CA ILE A 1000 18.43 -48.12 -1.15
C ILE A 1000 17.26 -48.91 -1.74
N ALA A 1001 17.23 -49.10 -3.06
CA ALA A 1001 16.21 -49.87 -3.75
C ALA A 1001 16.24 -51.35 -3.33
N ALA A 1002 17.44 -51.94 -3.21
CA ALA A 1002 17.61 -53.30 -2.71
C ALA A 1002 17.12 -53.45 -1.25
N GLY A 1003 17.41 -52.48 -0.38
CA GLY A 1003 16.97 -52.49 1.02
C GLY A 1003 15.46 -52.29 1.21
N LEU A 1004 14.82 -51.53 0.32
CA LEU A 1004 13.34 -51.39 0.30
C LEU A 1004 12.63 -52.63 -0.25
N GLY A 1005 13.29 -53.38 -1.13
CA GLY A 1005 12.69 -54.43 -1.93
C GLY A 1005 11.96 -53.91 -3.17
N PRO A 1006 11.75 -54.78 -4.18
CA PRO A 1006 11.31 -54.37 -5.52
C PRO A 1006 9.92 -53.73 -5.53
N GLU A 1007 9.01 -54.21 -4.68
CA GLU A 1007 7.65 -53.70 -4.58
C GLU A 1007 7.58 -52.28 -4.01
N LYS A 1008 8.22 -52.05 -2.86
CA LYS A 1008 8.23 -50.72 -2.21
C LYS A 1008 9.03 -49.69 -3.02
N ALA A 1009 10.14 -50.09 -3.64
CA ALA A 1009 10.91 -49.21 -4.51
C ALA A 1009 10.06 -48.72 -5.70
N ARG A 1010 9.29 -49.61 -6.33
CA ARG A 1010 8.37 -49.25 -7.43
C ARG A 1010 7.15 -48.44 -6.98
N ALA A 1011 6.65 -48.68 -5.77
CA ALA A 1011 5.53 -47.92 -5.19
C ALA A 1011 5.91 -46.50 -4.74
N LEU A 1012 7.22 -46.22 -4.55
CA LEU A 1012 7.73 -45.00 -3.94
C LEU A 1012 7.33 -43.70 -4.68
N PRO A 1013 7.32 -43.61 -6.03
CA PRO A 1013 6.89 -42.39 -6.72
C PRO A 1013 5.43 -42.01 -6.43
N VAL A 1014 4.51 -43.00 -6.42
CA VAL A 1014 3.09 -42.75 -6.11
C VAL A 1014 2.92 -42.37 -4.64
N PHE A 1015 3.63 -43.03 -3.72
CA PHE A 1015 3.64 -42.64 -2.30
C PHE A 1015 4.12 -41.19 -2.12
N HIS A 1016 5.19 -40.82 -2.82
CA HIS A 1016 5.76 -39.49 -2.76
C HIS A 1016 4.80 -38.43 -3.32
N ALA A 1017 4.13 -38.70 -4.44
CA ALA A 1017 3.09 -37.83 -4.99
C ALA A 1017 1.89 -37.70 -4.04
N LEU A 1018 1.37 -38.82 -3.52
CA LEU A 1018 0.19 -38.86 -2.65
C LEU A 1018 0.37 -38.04 -1.36
N THR A 1019 1.58 -38.04 -0.82
CA THR A 1019 1.94 -37.32 0.42
C THR A 1019 2.37 -35.87 0.17
N GLY A 1020 2.37 -35.43 -1.09
CA GLY A 1020 2.59 -34.05 -1.53
C GLY A 1020 3.88 -33.86 -2.32
N CYS A 1021 3.77 -33.17 -3.45
CA CYS A 1021 4.88 -32.75 -4.32
C CYS A 1021 4.53 -31.39 -4.98
N ASP A 1022 5.19 -31.00 -6.07
CA ASP A 1022 4.92 -29.68 -6.71
C ASP A 1022 3.52 -29.55 -7.33
N THR A 1023 2.90 -30.66 -7.67
CA THR A 1023 1.59 -30.75 -8.36
C THR A 1023 0.50 -31.37 -7.48
N VAL A 1024 0.84 -31.82 -6.28
CA VAL A 1024 -0.08 -32.53 -5.37
C VAL A 1024 0.08 -31.99 -3.96
N SER A 1025 -1.02 -31.70 -3.27
CA SER A 1025 -0.97 -31.11 -1.92
C SER A 1025 -0.33 -32.04 -0.89
N SER A 1026 0.31 -31.45 0.12
CA SER A 1026 0.59 -32.11 1.39
C SER A 1026 -0.61 -32.00 2.33
N PHE A 1027 -0.73 -32.95 3.25
CA PHE A 1027 -1.77 -32.93 4.28
C PHE A 1027 -1.35 -32.00 5.43
N VAL A 1028 -2.26 -31.11 5.84
CA VAL A 1028 -1.96 -30.13 6.90
C VAL A 1028 -1.58 -30.84 8.21
N GLY A 1029 -0.48 -30.43 8.84
CA GLY A 1029 0.00 -31.03 10.09
C GLY A 1029 0.63 -32.42 9.95
N HIS A 1030 0.68 -33.00 8.74
CA HIS A 1030 1.20 -34.35 8.50
C HIS A 1030 2.30 -34.34 7.43
N GLY A 1031 3.54 -34.62 7.85
CA GLY A 1031 4.70 -34.66 6.95
C GLY A 1031 4.99 -36.05 6.37
N LYS A 1032 5.92 -36.12 5.41
CA LYS A 1032 6.33 -37.38 4.76
C LYS A 1032 6.87 -38.41 5.75
N LYS A 1033 7.58 -37.97 6.79
CA LYS A 1033 8.05 -38.85 7.87
C LYS A 1033 6.91 -39.53 8.64
N THR A 1034 5.82 -38.79 8.91
CA THR A 1034 4.65 -39.38 9.58
C THR A 1034 3.92 -40.38 8.67
N ALA A 1035 3.79 -40.06 7.38
CA ALA A 1035 3.23 -40.95 6.38
C ALA A 1035 4.08 -42.22 6.19
N TRP A 1036 5.41 -42.10 6.18
CA TRP A 1036 6.35 -43.21 6.10
C TRP A 1036 6.19 -44.17 7.27
N ALA A 1037 6.10 -43.64 8.48
CA ALA A 1037 5.88 -44.44 9.67
C ALA A 1037 4.51 -45.16 9.68
N VAL A 1038 3.48 -44.59 9.04
CA VAL A 1038 2.19 -45.27 8.86
C VAL A 1038 2.29 -46.36 7.80
N TRP A 1039 2.96 -46.10 6.67
CA TRP A 1039 3.19 -47.11 5.62
C TRP A 1039 3.97 -48.31 6.15
N ALA A 1040 4.94 -48.09 7.06
CA ALA A 1040 5.69 -49.16 7.70
C ALA A 1040 4.81 -50.14 8.51
N VAL A 1041 3.70 -49.67 9.09
CA VAL A 1041 2.76 -50.48 9.89
C VAL A 1041 1.46 -50.84 9.17
N PHE A 1042 1.31 -50.41 7.90
CA PHE A 1042 0.16 -50.70 7.04
C PHE A 1042 0.64 -51.19 5.66
N PRO A 1043 1.15 -52.43 5.57
CA PRO A 1043 1.82 -52.95 4.37
C PRO A 1043 0.90 -53.12 3.15
N GLU A 1044 -0.42 -53.24 3.36
CA GLU A 1044 -1.45 -53.35 2.32
C GLU A 1044 -1.41 -52.16 1.35
N LEU A 1045 -0.97 -50.99 1.83
CA LEU A 1045 -0.78 -49.80 1.01
C LEU A 1045 0.20 -50.05 -0.16
N THR A 1046 1.20 -50.90 0.02
CA THR A 1046 2.20 -51.19 -1.04
C THR A 1046 1.51 -51.76 -2.29
N HIS A 1047 0.58 -52.69 -2.13
CA HIS A 1047 -0.16 -53.31 -3.23
C HIS A 1047 -1.08 -52.29 -3.93
N ALA A 1048 -1.74 -51.42 -3.15
CA ALA A 1048 -2.56 -50.34 -3.69
C ALA A 1048 -1.73 -49.35 -4.51
N LEU A 1049 -0.59 -48.91 -3.99
CA LEU A 1049 0.33 -48.00 -4.69
C LEU A 1049 0.94 -48.63 -5.94
N LEU A 1050 1.24 -49.93 -5.93
CA LEU A 1050 1.71 -50.64 -7.12
C LEU A 1050 0.66 -50.64 -8.24
N LYS A 1051 -0.62 -50.91 -7.93
CA LYS A 1051 -1.72 -50.81 -8.90
C LYS A 1051 -1.87 -49.40 -9.48
N LEU A 1052 -1.56 -48.38 -8.70
CA LEU A 1052 -1.56 -47.00 -9.18
C LEU A 1052 -0.32 -46.65 -10.01
N SER A 1053 0.83 -47.25 -9.68
CA SER A 1053 2.09 -47.03 -10.40
C SER A 1053 2.04 -47.51 -11.85
N SER A 1054 1.15 -48.46 -12.16
CA SER A 1054 0.89 -48.91 -13.54
C SER A 1054 0.00 -47.98 -14.36
N ALA A 1055 -0.26 -46.76 -13.87
CA ALA A 1055 -0.98 -45.71 -14.60
C ALA A 1055 -2.39 -46.15 -15.10
N PRO A 1056 -3.27 -46.64 -14.20
CA PRO A 1056 -4.58 -47.15 -14.60
C PRO A 1056 -5.47 -46.02 -15.16
N ASN A 1057 -6.43 -46.35 -16.03
CA ASN A 1057 -7.36 -45.37 -16.61
C ASN A 1057 -8.37 -44.78 -15.61
N ASP A 1058 -8.59 -45.48 -14.49
CA ASP A 1058 -9.44 -45.04 -13.38
C ASP A 1058 -8.92 -45.67 -12.08
N ILE A 1059 -9.32 -45.16 -10.93
CA ILE A 1059 -8.88 -45.64 -9.62
C ILE A 1059 -9.83 -46.74 -9.13
N PRO A 1060 -9.39 -48.00 -8.98
CA PRO A 1060 -10.25 -49.06 -8.48
C PRO A 1060 -10.79 -48.76 -7.07
N GLN A 1061 -12.06 -49.09 -6.82
CA GLN A 1061 -12.70 -48.81 -5.52
C GLN A 1061 -11.99 -49.46 -4.34
N GLU A 1062 -11.45 -50.67 -4.52
CA GLU A 1062 -10.61 -51.38 -3.54
C GLU A 1062 -9.31 -50.62 -3.20
N VAL A 1063 -8.71 -49.95 -4.20
CA VAL A 1063 -7.50 -49.14 -4.05
C VAL A 1063 -7.86 -47.84 -3.32
N MET A 1064 -8.95 -47.18 -3.70
CA MET A 1064 -9.45 -46.00 -2.98
C MET A 1064 -9.74 -46.32 -1.52
N ALA A 1065 -10.40 -47.45 -1.20
CA ALA A 1065 -10.68 -47.85 0.18
C ALA A 1065 -9.40 -48.07 1.01
N THR A 1066 -8.35 -48.63 0.38
CA THR A 1066 -7.04 -48.81 1.02
C THR A 1066 -6.36 -47.46 1.28
N ILE A 1067 -6.44 -46.53 0.34
CA ILE A 1067 -5.89 -45.17 0.51
C ILE A 1067 -6.69 -44.38 1.55
N GLU A 1068 -8.01 -44.50 1.55
CA GLU A 1068 -8.90 -43.91 2.54
C GLU A 1068 -8.50 -44.37 3.95
N ARG A 1069 -8.30 -45.68 4.13
CA ARG A 1069 -7.80 -46.25 5.40
C ARG A 1069 -6.43 -45.69 5.79
N PHE A 1070 -5.50 -45.57 4.83
CA PHE A 1070 -4.18 -44.99 5.08
C PHE A 1070 -4.26 -43.52 5.55
N ILE A 1071 -5.09 -42.69 4.92
CA ILE A 1071 -5.28 -41.28 5.32
C ILE A 1071 -5.94 -41.20 6.70
N ILE A 1072 -6.89 -42.07 7.04
CA ILE A 1072 -7.45 -42.13 8.39
C ILE A 1072 -6.36 -42.40 9.43
N LEU A 1073 -5.49 -43.39 9.18
CA LEU A 1073 -4.38 -43.75 10.06
C LEU A 1073 -3.30 -42.65 10.15
N LEU A 1074 -3.19 -41.81 9.12
CA LEU A 1074 -2.31 -40.63 9.13
C LEU A 1074 -2.77 -39.60 10.16
N TYR A 1075 -4.08 -39.36 10.29
CA TYR A 1075 -4.67 -38.40 11.23
C TYR A 1075 -4.91 -38.98 12.64
N ASP A 1076 -5.21 -40.28 12.73
CA ASP A 1076 -5.41 -41.03 13.97
C ASP A 1076 -5.01 -42.51 13.80
N ARG A 1077 -3.81 -42.84 14.26
CA ARG A 1077 -3.25 -44.21 14.22
C ARG A 1077 -4.07 -45.23 15.01
N THR A 1078 -4.91 -44.78 15.94
CA THR A 1078 -5.75 -45.66 16.78
C THR A 1078 -7.16 -45.84 16.24
N SER A 1079 -7.48 -45.19 15.11
CA SER A 1079 -8.82 -45.21 14.55
C SER A 1079 -9.22 -46.60 14.04
N THR A 1080 -10.42 -47.03 14.41
CA THR A 1080 -11.08 -48.23 13.87
C THR A 1080 -11.95 -47.92 12.65
N CYS A 1081 -12.07 -46.65 12.22
CA CYS A 1081 -12.89 -46.27 11.08
C CYS A 1081 -12.25 -46.69 9.76
N THR A 1082 -13.05 -47.24 8.84
CA THR A 1082 -12.66 -47.51 7.45
C THR A 1082 -13.05 -46.39 6.49
N GLU A 1083 -14.07 -45.58 6.85
CA GLU A 1083 -14.58 -44.47 6.06
C GLU A 1083 -14.12 -43.12 6.61
N ILE A 1084 -13.65 -42.24 5.73
CA ILE A 1084 -12.98 -40.98 6.09
C ILE A 1084 -13.96 -39.91 6.56
N ASP A 1085 -15.17 -39.85 6.01
CA ASP A 1085 -16.20 -38.90 6.46
C ASP A 1085 -16.67 -39.26 7.88
N THR A 1086 -16.81 -40.56 8.17
CA THR A 1086 -17.08 -41.07 9.52
C THR A 1086 -15.92 -40.77 10.48
N ALA A 1087 -14.67 -40.91 10.02
CA ALA A 1087 -13.48 -40.54 10.79
C ALA A 1087 -13.39 -39.03 11.04
N ARG A 1088 -13.69 -38.18 10.04
CA ARG A 1088 -13.76 -36.72 10.16
C ARG A 1088 -14.72 -36.32 11.26
N ARG A 1089 -15.93 -36.87 11.27
CA ARG A 1089 -16.94 -36.61 12.31
C ARG A 1089 -16.41 -36.92 13.71
N LYS A 1090 -15.83 -38.13 13.89
CA LYS A 1090 -15.27 -38.54 15.20
C LYS A 1090 -14.08 -37.67 15.62
N LEU A 1091 -13.20 -37.29 14.70
CA LEU A 1091 -12.03 -36.47 14.99
C LEU A 1091 -12.41 -35.03 15.29
N PHE A 1092 -13.41 -34.48 14.59
CA PHE A 1092 -13.94 -33.16 14.88
C PHE A 1092 -14.56 -33.09 16.28
N ALA A 1093 -15.31 -34.11 16.68
CA ALA A 1093 -15.87 -34.22 18.03
C ALA A 1093 -14.79 -34.28 19.14
N LYS A 1094 -13.57 -34.74 18.82
CA LYS A 1094 -12.43 -34.79 19.77
C LYS A 1094 -11.59 -33.51 19.78
N ARG A 1095 -11.42 -32.83 18.64
CA ARG A 1095 -10.42 -31.76 18.45
C ARG A 1095 -11.00 -30.36 18.23
N HIS A 1096 -12.29 -30.24 17.88
CA HIS A 1096 -13.01 -28.99 17.61
C HIS A 1096 -12.32 -28.01 16.63
N ASN A 1097 -11.44 -28.51 15.75
CA ASN A 1097 -10.70 -27.71 14.77
C ASN A 1097 -10.74 -28.38 13.38
N VAL A 1098 -11.37 -27.70 12.41
CA VAL A 1098 -11.57 -28.17 11.03
C VAL A 1098 -10.23 -28.32 10.26
N GLN A 1099 -9.17 -27.62 10.67
CA GLN A 1099 -7.84 -27.83 10.08
C GLN A 1099 -7.15 -29.09 10.60
N SER A 1100 -7.65 -29.72 11.66
CA SER A 1100 -7.01 -30.89 12.30
C SER A 1100 -7.66 -32.23 11.95
N ILE A 1101 -8.58 -32.22 10.98
CA ILE A 1101 -9.32 -33.40 10.49
C ILE A 1101 -8.95 -33.69 9.02
N PRO A 1102 -9.05 -34.97 8.58
CA PRO A 1102 -8.73 -35.35 7.20
C PRO A 1102 -9.63 -34.67 6.17
N PRO A 1103 -9.29 -34.59 4.87
CA PRO A 1103 -10.21 -34.15 3.79
C PRO A 1103 -11.47 -35.03 3.70
N THR A 1104 -12.55 -34.50 3.14
CA THR A 1104 -13.76 -35.30 2.80
C THR A 1104 -13.41 -36.38 1.78
N LYS A 1105 -14.24 -37.42 1.68
CA LYS A 1105 -14.06 -38.46 0.66
C LYS A 1105 -14.00 -37.88 -0.76
N ALA A 1106 -14.92 -36.98 -1.09
CA ALA A 1106 -14.97 -36.32 -2.41
C ALA A 1106 -13.70 -35.50 -2.69
N ALA A 1107 -13.17 -34.77 -1.71
CA ALA A 1107 -11.92 -34.04 -1.88
C ALA A 1107 -10.69 -34.95 -1.93
N LEU A 1108 -10.71 -36.06 -1.19
CA LEU A 1108 -9.66 -37.08 -1.24
C LEU A 1108 -9.60 -37.77 -2.60
N GLU A 1109 -10.74 -38.10 -3.22
CA GLU A 1109 -10.78 -38.70 -4.55
C GLU A 1109 -10.06 -37.83 -5.60
N GLU A 1110 -10.37 -36.53 -5.64
CA GLU A 1110 -9.68 -35.60 -6.55
C GLU A 1110 -8.18 -35.44 -6.21
N HIS A 1111 -7.82 -35.54 -4.94
CA HIS A 1111 -6.43 -35.56 -4.49
C HIS A 1111 -5.67 -36.81 -4.97
N VAL A 1112 -6.28 -37.99 -4.83
CA VAL A 1112 -5.69 -39.25 -5.32
C VAL A 1112 -5.57 -39.22 -6.83
N LYS A 1113 -6.56 -38.70 -7.56
CA LYS A 1113 -6.45 -38.51 -9.01
C LYS A 1113 -5.21 -37.69 -9.39
N ARG A 1114 -4.97 -36.54 -8.73
CA ARG A 1114 -3.74 -35.77 -8.96
C ARG A 1114 -2.48 -36.56 -8.62
N ALA A 1115 -2.49 -37.33 -7.54
CA ALA A 1115 -1.38 -38.19 -7.13
C ALA A 1115 -1.08 -39.29 -8.15
N VAL A 1116 -2.10 -39.91 -8.75
CA VAL A 1116 -1.96 -40.93 -9.80
C VAL A 1116 -1.50 -40.32 -11.11
N TYR A 1117 -1.98 -39.13 -11.46
CA TYR A 1117 -1.49 -38.38 -12.60
C TYR A 1117 0.03 -38.16 -12.51
N GLN A 1118 0.49 -37.62 -11.37
CA GLN A 1118 1.93 -37.37 -11.19
C GLN A 1118 2.72 -38.67 -11.00
N GLY A 1119 2.31 -39.54 -10.09
CA GLY A 1119 3.08 -40.71 -9.67
C GLY A 1119 2.99 -41.89 -10.65
N GLY A 1120 1.82 -42.10 -11.27
CA GLY A 1120 1.56 -43.19 -12.21
C GLY A 1120 1.82 -42.75 -13.66
N HIS A 1121 1.10 -41.74 -14.15
CA HIS A 1121 1.20 -41.36 -15.57
C HIS A 1121 2.50 -40.64 -15.92
N VAL A 1122 2.96 -39.69 -15.10
CA VAL A 1122 4.20 -38.93 -15.37
C VAL A 1122 5.43 -39.70 -14.90
N TRP A 1123 5.52 -40.01 -13.61
CA TRP A 1123 6.68 -40.67 -13.02
C TRP A 1123 6.76 -42.19 -13.26
N GLY A 1124 5.63 -42.88 -13.42
CA GLY A 1124 5.63 -44.32 -13.73
C GLY A 1124 6.11 -44.63 -15.15
N GLN A 1125 6.10 -43.64 -16.05
CA GLN A 1125 6.56 -43.76 -17.45
C GLN A 1125 7.90 -43.05 -17.68
N VAL A 1126 8.72 -42.86 -16.64
CA VAL A 1126 9.96 -42.08 -16.70
C VAL A 1126 10.99 -42.62 -17.70
N LEU A 1127 10.92 -43.90 -18.09
CA LEU A 1127 11.81 -44.52 -19.08
C LEU A 1127 11.22 -44.53 -20.52
N VAL A 1128 10.07 -43.90 -20.73
CA VAL A 1128 9.46 -43.68 -22.05
C VAL A 1128 9.78 -42.25 -22.48
N SER A 1129 10.42 -42.06 -23.64
CA SER A 1129 10.85 -40.72 -24.10
C SER A 1129 9.67 -39.79 -24.42
N THR A 1130 8.58 -40.35 -24.97
CA THR A 1130 7.36 -39.63 -25.34
C THR A 1130 6.11 -40.27 -24.73
N PRO A 1131 5.87 -40.16 -23.41
CA PRO A 1131 4.72 -40.78 -22.77
C PRO A 1131 3.42 -40.09 -23.19
N GLU A 1132 2.39 -40.89 -23.47
CA GLU A 1132 1.02 -40.39 -23.67
C GLU A 1132 0.38 -40.11 -22.31
N LEU A 1133 0.14 -38.83 -22.02
CA LEU A 1133 -0.49 -38.39 -20.78
C LEU A 1133 -1.99 -38.17 -20.98
N PRO A 1134 -2.84 -38.63 -20.04
CA PRO A 1134 -4.27 -38.35 -20.10
C PRO A 1134 -4.54 -36.85 -19.87
N SER A 1135 -5.76 -36.38 -20.17
CA SER A 1135 -6.13 -34.98 -19.90
C SER A 1135 -6.11 -34.69 -18.38
N PRO A 1136 -5.42 -33.63 -17.90
CA PRO A 1136 -5.45 -33.26 -16.49
C PRO A 1136 -6.85 -33.00 -15.94
N CYS A 1137 -7.79 -32.57 -16.80
CA CYS A 1137 -9.18 -32.31 -16.41
C CYS A 1137 -9.91 -33.56 -15.90
N ARG A 1138 -9.47 -34.76 -16.32
CA ARG A 1138 -10.01 -36.04 -15.81
C ARG A 1138 -9.34 -36.50 -14.52
N TRP A 1139 -8.27 -35.82 -14.11
CA TRP A 1139 -7.37 -36.23 -13.04
C TRP A 1139 -7.20 -35.16 -11.95
N GLY A 1140 -8.31 -34.54 -11.53
CA GLY A 1140 -8.35 -33.62 -10.39
C GLY A 1140 -7.86 -32.19 -10.67
N TRP A 1141 -7.93 -31.75 -11.93
CA TRP A 1141 -7.68 -30.37 -12.34
C TRP A 1141 -8.88 -29.79 -13.11
N SER A 1142 -9.01 -28.47 -13.14
CA SER A 1142 -9.93 -27.73 -14.01
C SER A 1142 -9.15 -26.71 -14.83
N LYS A 1143 -9.57 -26.46 -16.08
CA LYS A 1143 -8.97 -25.43 -16.95
C LYS A 1143 -9.81 -24.16 -16.85
N THR A 1144 -9.16 -23.05 -16.52
CA THR A 1144 -9.76 -21.70 -16.41
C THR A 1144 -10.03 -21.10 -17.80
N SER A 1145 -10.84 -20.04 -17.86
CA SER A 1145 -11.12 -19.31 -19.11
C SER A 1145 -9.88 -18.69 -19.77
N GLU A 1146 -8.84 -18.41 -18.98
CA GLU A 1146 -7.55 -17.88 -19.44
C GLU A 1146 -6.56 -18.97 -19.87
N GLY A 1147 -6.96 -20.25 -19.80
CA GLY A 1147 -6.15 -21.38 -20.27
C GLY A 1147 -5.25 -22.03 -19.21
N TYR A 1148 -5.20 -21.51 -17.99
CA TYR A 1148 -4.42 -22.11 -16.88
C TYR A 1148 -5.17 -23.24 -16.17
N TYR A 1149 -4.42 -24.20 -15.61
CA TYR A 1149 -4.99 -25.26 -14.77
C TYR A 1149 -4.99 -24.89 -13.28
N GLU A 1150 -6.09 -25.19 -12.60
CA GLU A 1150 -6.24 -25.08 -11.15
C GLU A 1150 -6.73 -26.41 -10.54
N PRO A 1151 -6.47 -26.69 -9.25
CA PRO A 1151 -6.92 -27.94 -8.63
C PRO A 1151 -8.44 -27.99 -8.54
N LEU A 1152 -9.04 -29.07 -9.04
CA LEU A 1152 -10.43 -29.39 -8.73
C LEU A 1152 -10.48 -29.96 -7.31
N TRP A 1153 -11.00 -29.17 -6.37
CA TRP A 1153 -10.91 -29.49 -4.95
C TRP A 1153 -11.89 -30.56 -4.49
N THR A 1154 -13.13 -30.50 -4.98
CA THR A 1154 -14.22 -31.43 -4.66
C THR A 1154 -15.28 -31.32 -5.77
N CYS A 1155 -16.03 -32.39 -6.00
CA CYS A 1155 -17.18 -32.41 -6.89
C CYS A 1155 -18.50 -32.08 -6.17
N LEU A 1156 -18.49 -31.94 -4.85
CA LEU A 1156 -19.65 -31.59 -4.03
C LEU A 1156 -19.71 -30.08 -3.73
N PRO A 1157 -20.91 -29.48 -3.61
CA PRO A 1157 -21.04 -28.11 -3.15
C PRO A 1157 -20.51 -27.95 -1.72
N ASP A 1158 -20.19 -26.72 -1.32
CA ASP A 1158 -19.81 -26.45 0.06
C ASP A 1158 -20.98 -26.67 1.03
N ALA A 1159 -20.65 -26.85 2.31
CA ALA A 1159 -21.62 -27.14 3.36
C ALA A 1159 -22.67 -26.02 3.52
N GLY A 1160 -22.34 -24.78 3.18
CA GLY A 1160 -23.26 -23.63 3.26
C GLY A 1160 -24.34 -23.69 2.18
N GLN A 1161 -23.98 -24.11 0.97
CA GLN A 1161 -24.92 -24.31 -0.14
C GLN A 1161 -25.78 -25.57 0.04
N SER A 1162 -25.22 -26.67 0.54
CA SER A 1162 -25.99 -27.89 0.79
C SER A 1162 -26.89 -27.81 2.03
N SER A 1163 -26.55 -26.94 2.99
CA SER A 1163 -27.30 -26.77 4.26
C SER A 1163 -28.05 -25.44 4.36
N TYR A 1164 -28.31 -24.76 3.23
CA TYR A 1164 -28.91 -23.41 3.20
C TYR A 1164 -30.28 -23.34 3.90
N GLU A 1165 -31.04 -24.44 3.88
CA GLU A 1165 -32.32 -24.58 4.58
C GLU A 1165 -32.19 -24.48 6.11
N LEU A 1166 -31.03 -24.82 6.68
CA LEU A 1166 -30.79 -24.74 8.12
C LEU A 1166 -30.41 -23.32 8.59
N VAL A 1167 -29.89 -22.48 7.68
CA VAL A 1167 -29.41 -21.12 7.98
C VAL A 1167 -30.46 -20.04 7.72
N SER A 1168 -31.45 -20.31 6.87
CA SER A 1168 -32.49 -19.33 6.52
C SER A 1168 -33.59 -19.21 7.59
N CYS A 1169 -33.39 -18.32 8.55
CA CYS A 1169 -34.51 -17.71 9.27
C CYS A 1169 -35.05 -16.56 8.40
N LYS A 1170 -36.20 -16.74 7.74
CA LYS A 1170 -36.89 -15.65 7.03
C LYS A 1170 -37.35 -14.58 8.02
N TYR A 1171 -36.54 -13.55 8.23
CA TYR A 1171 -36.98 -12.18 8.50
C TYR A 1171 -35.88 -11.20 8.11
N GLY A 1172 -36.10 -10.46 7.01
CA GLY A 1172 -35.33 -9.27 6.65
C GLY A 1172 -34.60 -9.32 5.30
N ALA A 1173 -35.23 -8.70 4.30
CA ALA A 1173 -34.66 -8.09 3.07
C ALA A 1173 -34.92 -8.78 1.72
N VAL A 1174 -35.80 -8.10 0.95
CA VAL A 1174 -35.73 -7.75 -0.49
C VAL A 1174 -35.67 -8.91 -1.50
N LEU A 1175 -36.82 -9.17 -2.13
CA LEU A 1175 -36.93 -9.91 -3.40
C LEU A 1175 -36.55 -9.00 -4.59
N PRO A 1176 -35.92 -9.52 -5.66
CA PRO A 1176 -35.88 -8.87 -6.97
C PRO A 1176 -37.21 -9.06 -7.71
N THR A 1177 -37.60 -8.01 -8.42
CA THR A 1177 -38.80 -7.86 -9.25
C THR A 1177 -38.83 -8.76 -10.48
N ALA A 1178 -39.99 -9.36 -10.76
CA ALA A 1178 -40.45 -9.68 -12.11
C ALA A 1178 -41.99 -9.61 -12.15
N ASP A 1179 -42.52 -8.94 -13.17
CA ASP A 1179 -43.93 -8.61 -13.40
C ASP A 1179 -44.87 -9.84 -13.53
N VAL A 1180 -46.14 -9.68 -13.15
CA VAL A 1180 -47.34 -9.75 -14.03
C VAL A 1180 -48.63 -9.66 -13.18
N ALA A 1181 -49.61 -8.97 -13.78
CA ALA A 1181 -50.91 -8.50 -13.35
C ALA A 1181 -51.87 -9.38 -12.51
N SER A 1182 -52.75 -8.65 -11.81
CA SER A 1182 -54.21 -8.83 -11.64
C SER A 1182 -54.76 -9.22 -10.25
N GLY A 1183 -55.71 -8.39 -9.76
CA GLY A 1183 -56.97 -8.88 -9.18
C GLY A 1183 -57.13 -8.93 -7.65
N ALA A 1184 -57.83 -7.91 -7.13
CA ALA A 1184 -58.91 -7.98 -6.12
C ALA A 1184 -58.65 -8.38 -4.64
N GLU A 1185 -59.03 -7.42 -3.78
CA GLU A 1185 -59.85 -7.51 -2.55
C GLU A 1185 -59.34 -8.28 -1.30
N ASP A 1186 -58.95 -7.46 -0.32
CA ASP A 1186 -59.45 -7.35 1.06
C ASP A 1186 -59.80 -8.63 1.85
N HIS A 1187 -59.03 -8.90 2.91
CA HIS A 1187 -59.53 -9.16 4.27
C HIS A 1187 -58.37 -9.41 5.26
N THR A 1188 -58.41 -8.68 6.38
CA THR A 1188 -57.69 -8.98 7.64
C THR A 1188 -58.33 -10.21 8.31
N PRO A 1189 -57.63 -11.08 9.11
CA PRO A 1189 -57.23 -10.72 10.48
C PRO A 1189 -56.06 -11.50 11.16
N LYS A 1190 -55.57 -10.89 12.26
CA LYS A 1190 -55.19 -11.43 13.59
C LYS A 1190 -54.41 -12.76 13.73
N GLY A 1191 -53.33 -12.69 14.51
CA GLY A 1191 -52.46 -13.82 14.85
C GLY A 1191 -52.85 -14.68 16.05
N ARG A 1192 -52.09 -15.77 16.22
CA ARG A 1192 -51.54 -16.31 17.48
C ARG A 1192 -50.87 -17.69 17.24
N GLY A 1193 -49.65 -17.83 17.77
CA GLY A 1193 -49.19 -18.96 18.62
C GLY A 1193 -49.17 -20.41 18.11
N CYS A 1194 -47.94 -20.91 17.93
CA CYS A 1194 -47.38 -22.26 18.22
C CYS A 1194 -48.29 -23.49 18.39
N GLY A 1195 -47.89 -24.60 17.74
CA GLY A 1195 -48.14 -25.97 18.24
C GLY A 1195 -48.36 -27.02 17.16
N ASP A 1196 -47.39 -27.93 17.03
CA ASP A 1196 -47.44 -29.35 16.63
C ASP A 1196 -48.63 -29.91 15.82
N ALA A 1197 -48.30 -30.54 14.68
CA ALA A 1197 -48.93 -31.78 14.23
C ALA A 1197 -47.97 -32.57 13.29
N CYS A 1198 -47.49 -33.72 13.78
CA CYS A 1198 -46.79 -34.75 13.01
C CYS A 1198 -47.70 -35.38 11.92
N VAL A 1199 -47.10 -36.06 10.93
CA VAL A 1199 -47.22 -37.53 10.72
C VAL A 1199 -46.44 -37.95 9.46
N TRP A 1200 -45.57 -38.94 9.62
CA TRP A 1200 -44.90 -39.72 8.58
C TRP A 1200 -45.76 -40.93 8.14
N GLY A 1201 -45.66 -41.33 6.87
CA GLY A 1201 -46.08 -42.65 6.35
C GLY A 1201 -45.95 -42.67 4.82
N SER A 1202 -45.00 -43.33 4.15
CA SER A 1202 -44.56 -44.74 4.12
C SER A 1202 -44.87 -45.35 2.74
N SER A 1203 -43.89 -46.08 2.18
CA SER A 1203 -43.99 -47.16 1.14
C SER A 1203 -44.26 -46.71 -0.31
N THR A 1204 -43.69 -47.29 -1.38
CA THR A 1204 -43.09 -48.61 -1.67
C THR A 1204 -42.31 -48.56 -2.99
N GLN A 1205 -41.41 -49.52 -3.18
CA GLN A 1205 -40.93 -50.21 -4.41
C GLN A 1205 -41.70 -49.94 -5.74
N ASP A 1206 -41.17 -50.05 -6.96
CA ASP A 1206 -40.25 -51.07 -7.49
C ASP A 1206 -39.85 -50.72 -8.96
N SER A 1207 -38.76 -51.34 -9.44
CA SER A 1207 -38.51 -51.70 -10.85
C SER A 1207 -38.29 -50.56 -11.88
N SER A 1208 -37.53 -50.64 -12.97
CA SER A 1208 -36.66 -51.64 -13.59
C SER A 1208 -36.05 -50.99 -14.86
N LYS A 1209 -34.88 -51.47 -15.32
CA LYS A 1209 -34.38 -51.51 -16.72
C LYS A 1209 -34.34 -50.16 -17.50
N GLY A 1210 -33.26 -49.73 -18.13
CA GLY A 1210 -32.09 -50.43 -18.66
C GLY A 1210 -31.64 -49.68 -19.92
N THR A 1211 -30.32 -49.64 -20.09
CA THR A 1211 -29.58 -49.66 -21.38
C THR A 1211 -29.71 -48.51 -22.39
N LEU A 1212 -28.52 -47.95 -22.70
CA LEU A 1212 -27.91 -47.74 -24.03
C LEU A 1212 -28.69 -46.83 -25.03
N SER A 1213 -28.10 -45.91 -25.78
CA SER A 1213 -26.71 -45.63 -26.15
C SER A 1213 -26.67 -44.39 -27.05
N GLN A 1214 -25.46 -43.87 -27.25
CA GLN A 1214 -24.97 -43.21 -28.47
C GLN A 1214 -25.44 -41.78 -28.82
N SER A 1215 -24.56 -40.84 -28.48
CA SER A 1215 -23.76 -40.04 -29.43
C SER A 1215 -24.32 -39.80 -30.84
N LYS A 1216 -24.48 -38.53 -31.20
CA LYS A 1216 -23.81 -37.88 -32.34
C LYS A 1216 -24.27 -36.43 -32.52
N LEU A 1217 -23.36 -35.49 -32.25
CA LEU A 1217 -23.08 -34.35 -33.13
C LEU A 1217 -22.67 -34.89 -34.53
N PRO A 1218 -22.62 -34.12 -35.65
CA PRO A 1218 -22.50 -32.66 -35.74
C PRO A 1218 -23.23 -32.02 -36.96
N LYS A 1219 -23.01 -30.70 -37.15
CA LYS A 1219 -22.61 -30.00 -38.39
C LYS A 1219 -23.49 -28.86 -38.93
N ASP A 1220 -22.76 -27.77 -39.16
CA ASP A 1220 -22.79 -26.86 -40.30
C ASP A 1220 -23.74 -25.65 -40.32
N SER A 1221 -23.14 -24.53 -39.92
CA SER A 1221 -22.76 -23.43 -40.84
C SER A 1221 -23.75 -22.27 -41.12
N ARG A 1222 -23.14 -21.09 -41.19
CA ARG A 1222 -23.54 -19.81 -41.81
C ARG A 1222 -24.41 -18.84 -41.00
N ALA A 1223 -23.74 -17.79 -40.50
CA ALA A 1223 -23.92 -16.34 -40.72
C ALA A 1223 -25.32 -15.77 -41.04
N PRO A 1224 -25.59 -14.48 -40.73
CA PRO A 1224 -24.70 -13.45 -40.15
C PRO A 1224 -24.87 -13.25 -38.64
#